data_AF-A0A957TS68-F1
#
_entry.id   AF-A0A957TS68-F1
#
_cell.length_a   1.000
_cell.length_b   1.000
_cell.length_c   1.000
_cell.angle_alpha   90.00
_cell.angle_beta   90.00
_cell.angle_gamma   90.00
#
_symmetry.space_group_name_H-M   'P 1'
#
loop_
_entity.id
_entity.type
_entity.pdbx_description
1 polymer ?
#
loop_
_entity_poly.entity_id
_entity_poly.type
_entity_poly.pdbx_seq_one_letter_code
_entity_poly.pdbx_strand_id
1 'polypeptide(L)'
;MQTRDHTSRYPNARYIRTVFPNLLLVFTLAILTVLQPAPVSAQAEPNSYPLEKCQEGAFSTEEDFVMQEGEQYDGNPYISDGDVLSFSGVVCARNRDLLASFAVGRYLPDLGLDALEIIDIPSRLIAFSTELDDPALHFESGDLLFTNGAVIPNLALVKPFGIDYSIGLDGLQFVGEQERIIKFADSLVNVPRDTLLRDPEQLRKLLEELDIDIWFSTEGTFGAPREPKILDGDLLSVRTASLVATNSDLLPATVPAGLPKRGVDFGLDGVMAVRSTDAERAKATLRFSTELLFDGKPTFTDGDILAIGGGVVTKNETLVAPFQPAAEFLGLDALSARISTRVENPDPLITHIGGQGVGDIHQGVVPTGTGTGAYPAGTYQAGLSDGTPSLPYRPFGSQIPIDGIIQSDTTEFRVMYANLADGIPHPIMTTWKINVWTGDIFDPCDDSTVTWGNGGSPDGWFDAAQYRAYRFTPGFCPNTHLVLAVWNSKIVADPNAQHIVWLEYRTAGGGTTIYREPMDHHVQLDNTAPEIVKMELRTLDGTVVPACGGAGAGVTQFNVYAEIHDEWFDQYRIYVKGGNPPATAPYIKAWYPVDPTDHLDQQGTTPAGLQLIQTIDMTDLGASFVDCCYLLEMFAHETTIHHSFNGHIAQVVNSPYDYSFLTFAAAP
;
A
#
# COMPACT_ATOMS: atom_id res chain seq x y z
N MET A 1 -7.33 -51.09 -27.83
CA MET A 1 -8.06 -52.37 -27.83
C MET A 1 -9.29 -52.15 -26.95
N GLN A 2 -10.50 -52.20 -27.56
CA GLN A 2 -11.86 -51.95 -27.02
C GLN A 2 -12.09 -50.58 -26.35
N THR A 3 -12.69 -49.53 -26.94
CA THR A 3 -13.88 -49.30 -27.80
C THR A 3 -15.24 -49.68 -27.21
N ARG A 4 -16.11 -48.67 -27.01
CA ARG A 4 -17.40 -48.42 -27.68
C ARG A 4 -18.20 -47.34 -26.93
N ASP A 5 -19.13 -46.57 -27.49
CA ASP A 5 -19.50 -46.09 -28.84
C ASP A 5 -20.85 -45.35 -28.67
N HIS A 6 -21.24 -44.59 -29.72
CA HIS A 6 -22.61 -44.30 -30.17
C HIS A 6 -23.38 -43.11 -29.55
N THR A 7 -24.07 -42.21 -30.29
CA THR A 7 -24.39 -42.13 -31.74
C THR A 7 -25.21 -40.85 -32.09
N SER A 8 -25.11 -40.38 -33.37
CA SER A 8 -26.23 -40.00 -34.30
C SER A 8 -27.00 -38.67 -34.10
N ARG A 9 -27.44 -37.85 -35.10
CA ARG A 9 -27.48 -37.82 -36.60
C ARG A 9 -28.05 -36.43 -37.07
N TYR A 10 -27.45 -35.83 -38.13
CA TYR A 10 -27.98 -35.15 -39.37
C TYR A 10 -29.24 -34.21 -39.41
N PRO A 11 -29.48 -33.36 -40.47
CA PRO A 11 -28.98 -33.41 -41.86
C PRO A 11 -28.60 -32.10 -42.65
N ASN A 12 -27.79 -32.36 -43.68
CA ASN A 12 -27.53 -31.74 -45.01
C ASN A 12 -28.54 -30.76 -45.66
N ALA A 13 -28.03 -29.82 -46.52
CA ALA A 13 -28.23 -29.87 -48.00
C ALA A 13 -27.47 -28.78 -48.84
N ARG A 14 -26.60 -29.27 -49.75
CA ARG A 14 -26.29 -28.93 -51.18
C ARG A 14 -26.36 -27.45 -51.67
N TYR A 15 -25.37 -26.94 -52.44
CA TYR A 15 -25.19 -27.29 -53.87
C TYR A 15 -23.80 -26.97 -54.48
N ILE A 16 -23.52 -27.74 -55.53
CA ILE A 16 -22.32 -27.89 -56.39
C ILE A 16 -22.09 -26.72 -57.37
N ARG A 17 -20.82 -26.37 -57.66
CA ARG A 17 -20.27 -26.35 -59.04
C ARG A 17 -18.76 -26.02 -59.12
N THR A 18 -18.01 -27.01 -59.61
CA THR A 18 -16.63 -26.94 -60.12
C THR A 18 -16.65 -26.78 -61.64
N VAL A 19 -15.88 -25.83 -62.20
CA VAL A 19 -15.26 -25.88 -63.56
C VAL A 19 -14.03 -24.94 -63.58
N PHE A 20 -12.84 -25.52 -63.76
CA PHE A 20 -11.55 -24.90 -64.18
C PHE A 20 -11.52 -24.70 -65.73
N PRO A 21 -10.55 -24.04 -66.44
CA PRO A 21 -9.27 -23.38 -66.05
C PRO A 21 -8.91 -22.07 -66.84
N ASN A 22 -7.65 -21.62 -66.66
CA ASN A 22 -6.79 -20.77 -67.51
C ASN A 22 -6.72 -19.27 -67.17
N LEU A 23 -5.65 -18.82 -66.51
CA LEU A 23 -4.32 -18.42 -67.04
C LEU A 23 -4.38 -17.13 -67.89
N LEU A 24 -3.49 -16.21 -67.52
CA LEU A 24 -2.90 -15.19 -68.41
C LEU A 24 -3.59 -13.82 -68.53
N LEU A 25 -3.93 -13.12 -67.43
CA LEU A 25 -4.18 -11.66 -67.52
C LEU A 25 -4.11 -10.87 -66.20
N VAL A 26 -3.12 -11.09 -65.31
CA VAL A 26 -2.95 -10.23 -64.10
C VAL A 26 -1.49 -9.77 -63.89
N PHE A 27 -0.57 -10.09 -64.79
CA PHE A 27 0.86 -9.78 -64.61
C PHE A 27 1.31 -8.38 -65.11
N THR A 28 0.40 -7.49 -65.50
CA THR A 28 0.77 -6.19 -66.10
C THR A 28 0.08 -4.98 -65.47
N LEU A 29 -0.38 -5.08 -64.22
CA LEU A 29 -0.86 -3.93 -63.43
C LEU A 29 -0.16 -3.81 -62.05
N ALA A 30 1.06 -4.35 -61.93
CA ALA A 30 1.88 -4.29 -60.70
C ALA A 30 3.10 -3.36 -60.81
N ILE A 31 3.20 -2.55 -61.88
CA ILE A 31 4.34 -1.64 -62.10
C ILE A 31 3.78 -0.29 -62.55
N LEU A 32 3.18 0.49 -61.64
CA LEU A 32 3.03 1.96 -61.70
C LEU A 32 2.01 2.47 -60.66
N THR A 33 2.28 2.22 -59.37
CA THR A 33 1.73 3.05 -58.29
C THR A 33 2.83 3.27 -57.25
N VAL A 34 3.53 4.37 -57.43
CA VAL A 34 4.07 5.26 -56.39
C VAL A 34 4.94 4.59 -55.32
N LEU A 35 6.25 4.69 -55.56
CA LEU A 35 7.26 4.87 -54.50
C LEU A 35 6.88 6.11 -53.67
N GLN A 36 6.10 5.92 -52.62
CA GLN A 36 6.13 6.81 -51.47
C GLN A 36 7.05 6.13 -50.44
N PRO A 37 8.10 6.80 -49.95
CA PRO A 37 8.77 6.30 -48.77
C PRO A 37 7.70 6.21 -47.69
N ALA A 38 7.54 5.02 -47.10
CA ALA A 38 6.83 4.91 -45.83
C ALA A 38 7.43 5.97 -44.90
N PRO A 39 6.62 6.66 -44.06
CA PRO A 39 7.19 7.47 -43.02
C PRO A 39 8.08 6.55 -42.21
N VAL A 40 9.40 6.76 -42.32
CA VAL A 40 10.35 6.29 -41.34
C VAL A 40 9.82 6.93 -40.05
N SER A 41 9.21 6.13 -39.19
CA SER A 41 8.92 6.54 -37.82
C SER A 41 10.20 7.20 -37.34
N ALA A 42 10.13 8.50 -37.07
CA ALA A 42 11.29 9.27 -36.67
C ALA A 42 11.91 8.52 -35.49
N GLN A 43 13.08 7.91 -35.70
CA GLN A 43 13.88 7.39 -34.62
C GLN A 43 14.16 8.61 -33.75
N ALA A 44 13.57 8.60 -32.55
CA ALA A 44 13.95 9.48 -31.47
C ALA A 44 15.49 9.51 -31.43
N GLU A 45 16.07 10.71 -31.46
CA GLU A 45 17.51 10.89 -31.26
C GLU A 45 17.90 10.17 -29.94
N PRO A 46 19.07 9.49 -29.85
CA PRO A 46 19.49 8.71 -28.67
C PRO A 46 19.49 9.45 -27.31
N ASN A 47 19.16 10.74 -27.29
CA ASN A 47 19.11 11.61 -26.12
C ASN A 47 17.69 12.12 -25.77
N SER A 48 16.61 11.56 -26.33
CA SER A 48 15.26 12.16 -26.21
C SER A 48 14.27 11.47 -25.26
N TYR A 49 14.66 10.42 -24.52
CA TYR A 49 13.75 9.78 -23.54
C TYR A 49 13.67 10.59 -22.23
N PRO A 50 12.49 10.69 -21.57
CA PRO A 50 12.25 11.63 -20.47
C PRO A 50 12.71 11.09 -19.10
N LEU A 51 14.00 10.77 -18.96
CA LEU A 51 14.57 10.17 -17.74
C LEU A 51 14.30 10.98 -16.46
N GLU A 52 14.18 12.31 -16.57
CA GLU A 52 13.84 13.19 -15.46
C GLU A 52 12.50 12.88 -14.79
N LYS A 53 11.61 12.14 -15.47
CA LYS A 53 10.33 11.68 -14.91
C LYS A 53 10.51 10.56 -13.89
N CYS A 54 11.68 9.92 -13.86
CA CYS A 54 12.07 8.89 -12.90
C CYS A 54 12.93 9.43 -11.75
N GLN A 55 12.89 10.74 -11.49
CA GLN A 55 13.72 11.35 -10.44
C GLN A 55 13.39 10.86 -9.03
N GLU A 56 12.11 10.65 -8.73
CA GLU A 56 11.66 10.13 -7.44
C GLU A 56 11.87 8.63 -7.31
N GLY A 57 11.94 7.94 -8.45
CA GLY A 57 12.23 6.52 -8.56
C GLY A 57 11.72 5.93 -9.86
N ALA A 58 12.15 4.71 -10.10
CA ALA A 58 11.86 3.92 -11.27
C ALA A 58 11.80 2.44 -10.92
N PHE A 59 11.12 1.68 -11.77
CA PHE A 59 11.04 0.22 -11.69
C PHE A 59 10.90 -0.38 -13.09
N SER A 60 11.02 -1.70 -13.19
CA SER A 60 10.53 -2.50 -14.31
C SER A 60 9.63 -3.62 -13.80
N THR A 61 8.86 -4.24 -14.68
CA THR A 61 7.90 -5.31 -14.36
C THR A 61 8.41 -6.64 -14.90
N GLU A 62 8.01 -7.76 -14.30
CA GLU A 62 8.35 -9.10 -14.81
C GLU A 62 7.59 -9.44 -16.11
N GLU A 63 6.44 -8.80 -16.31
CA GLU A 63 5.55 -9.11 -17.43
C GLU A 63 5.30 -7.90 -18.33
N ASP A 64 5.32 -8.15 -19.63
CA ASP A 64 4.88 -7.20 -20.66
C ASP A 64 3.40 -6.81 -20.48
N PHE A 65 3.07 -5.55 -20.77
CA PHE A 65 1.69 -5.10 -20.77
C PHE A 65 1.39 -3.97 -21.75
N VAL A 66 0.11 -3.68 -21.91
CA VAL A 66 -0.37 -2.57 -22.75
C VAL A 66 -1.10 -1.56 -21.90
N MET A 67 -0.59 -0.33 -21.89
CA MET A 67 -1.21 0.83 -21.28
C MET A 67 -2.58 1.10 -21.95
N GLN A 68 -3.66 1.14 -21.17
CA GLN A 68 -5.01 1.30 -21.73
C GLN A 68 -5.38 2.76 -22.04
N GLU A 69 -4.79 3.71 -21.33
CA GLU A 69 -5.07 5.14 -21.47
C GLU A 69 -3.79 5.97 -21.35
N GLY A 70 -3.74 7.13 -22.01
CA GLY A 70 -2.58 8.02 -22.01
C GLY A 70 -1.72 7.89 -23.27
N GLU A 71 -0.62 8.65 -23.31
CA GLU A 71 0.33 8.64 -24.42
C GLU A 71 1.76 8.72 -23.86
N GLN A 72 2.60 7.74 -24.21
CA GLN A 72 4.01 7.72 -23.85
C GLN A 72 4.84 8.61 -24.79
N TYR A 73 6.08 8.95 -24.43
CA TYR A 73 6.91 9.89 -25.18
C TYR A 73 7.20 9.48 -26.64
N ASP A 74 7.09 8.19 -26.95
CA ASP A 74 7.25 7.63 -28.29
C ASP A 74 5.91 7.19 -28.93
N GLY A 75 4.79 7.44 -28.27
CA GLY A 75 3.44 7.08 -28.72
C GLY A 75 3.13 5.58 -28.69
N ASN A 76 4.03 4.72 -28.18
CA ASN A 76 3.80 3.28 -28.11
C ASN A 76 3.16 2.90 -26.76
N PRO A 77 1.93 2.34 -26.74
CA PRO A 77 1.27 1.94 -25.50
C PRO A 77 1.76 0.59 -24.95
N TYR A 78 2.49 -0.20 -25.74
CA TYR A 78 3.13 -1.42 -25.25
C TYR A 78 4.32 -1.04 -24.36
N ILE A 79 4.40 -1.68 -23.21
CA ILE A 79 5.44 -1.56 -22.21
C ILE A 79 6.01 -2.96 -22.03
N SER A 80 7.32 -3.11 -22.19
CA SER A 80 7.96 -4.39 -21.92
C SER A 80 8.54 -4.47 -20.51
N ASP A 81 8.81 -5.70 -20.10
CA ASP A 81 9.66 -6.07 -18.96
C ASP A 81 11.07 -5.46 -19.00
N GLY A 82 11.50 -4.92 -20.14
CA GLY A 82 12.77 -4.23 -20.32
C GLY A 82 12.70 -2.71 -20.20
N ASP A 83 11.53 -2.12 -19.93
CA ASP A 83 11.34 -0.67 -19.90
C ASP A 83 11.55 -0.07 -18.49
N VAL A 84 12.03 1.18 -18.42
CA VAL A 84 12.19 1.91 -17.16
C VAL A 84 10.96 2.77 -16.92
N LEU A 85 10.22 2.46 -15.86
CA LEU A 85 8.90 3.03 -15.54
C LEU A 85 8.97 3.96 -14.35
N SER A 86 8.30 5.12 -14.41
CA SER A 86 8.15 6.00 -13.25
C SER A 86 6.96 5.59 -12.37
N PHE A 87 7.01 5.96 -11.08
CA PHE A 87 5.86 5.83 -10.18
C PHE A 87 4.66 6.73 -10.56
N SER A 88 4.77 7.56 -11.59
CA SER A 88 3.72 8.48 -12.06
C SER A 88 3.10 8.08 -13.40
N GLY A 89 3.38 6.88 -13.92
CA GLY A 89 2.74 6.37 -15.13
C GLY A 89 3.44 6.78 -16.43
N VAL A 90 4.74 7.09 -16.39
CA VAL A 90 5.52 7.49 -17.55
C VAL A 90 6.65 6.48 -17.80
N VAL A 91 6.80 6.04 -19.05
CA VAL A 91 8.00 5.32 -19.49
C VAL A 91 9.13 6.33 -19.60
N CYS A 92 10.14 6.18 -18.74
CA CYS A 92 11.29 7.06 -18.68
C CYS A 92 12.33 6.71 -19.74
N ALA A 93 12.52 5.43 -20.01
CA ALA A 93 13.41 4.92 -21.06
C ALA A 93 12.89 3.56 -21.55
N ARG A 94 13.05 3.26 -22.84
CA ARG A 94 12.81 1.91 -23.34
C ARG A 94 14.04 1.02 -23.14
N ASN A 95 13.87 -0.31 -23.19
CA ASN A 95 14.99 -1.26 -23.21
C ASN A 95 16.05 -0.89 -24.27
N ARG A 96 15.60 -0.56 -25.49
CA ARG A 96 16.47 -0.10 -26.60
C ARG A 96 17.26 1.18 -26.29
N ASP A 97 16.74 2.05 -25.43
CA ASP A 97 17.40 3.30 -25.08
C ASP A 97 18.57 3.02 -24.13
N LEU A 98 18.41 2.05 -23.22
CA LEU A 98 19.47 1.57 -22.34
C LEU A 98 20.58 0.86 -23.13
N LEU A 99 20.18 0.03 -24.10
CA LEU A 99 21.09 -0.77 -24.93
C LEU A 99 21.79 0.02 -26.04
N ALA A 100 21.49 1.31 -26.23
CA ALA A 100 21.95 2.11 -27.37
C ALA A 100 23.48 2.10 -27.54
N SER A 101 24.24 2.14 -26.45
CA SER A 101 25.72 2.12 -26.46
C SER A 101 26.31 0.78 -26.94
N PHE A 102 25.54 -0.31 -26.90
CA PHE A 102 25.94 -1.66 -27.31
C PHE A 102 25.38 -2.07 -28.69
N ALA A 103 24.50 -1.24 -29.25
CA ALA A 103 23.78 -1.49 -30.49
C ALA A 103 24.42 -0.86 -31.74
N VAL A 104 25.67 -0.38 -31.69
CA VAL A 104 26.28 0.45 -32.75
C VAL A 104 26.16 -0.20 -34.15
N GLY A 105 25.22 0.31 -34.95
CA GLY A 105 24.97 -0.13 -36.33
C GLY A 105 24.08 -1.38 -36.49
N ARG A 106 23.38 -1.82 -35.44
CA ARG A 106 22.48 -2.99 -35.48
C ARG A 106 21.21 -2.79 -34.65
N TYR A 107 20.21 -3.62 -34.94
CA TYR A 107 19.02 -3.75 -34.10
C TYR A 107 19.33 -4.74 -32.97
N LEU A 108 19.02 -4.35 -31.73
CA LEU A 108 18.91 -5.27 -30.60
C LEU A 108 17.41 -5.49 -30.34
N PRO A 109 16.98 -6.75 -30.12
CA PRO A 109 15.65 -7.01 -29.63
C PRO A 109 15.50 -6.47 -28.20
N ASP A 110 14.29 -6.53 -27.67
CA ASP A 110 14.10 -6.40 -26.23
C ASP A 110 14.83 -7.55 -25.52
N LEU A 111 15.55 -7.23 -24.44
CA LEU A 111 16.34 -8.20 -23.66
C LEU A 111 15.89 -8.28 -22.19
N GLY A 112 14.78 -7.64 -21.82
CA GLY A 112 14.32 -7.59 -20.42
C GLY A 112 15.21 -6.72 -19.52
N LEU A 113 14.83 -6.60 -18.25
CA LEU A 113 15.58 -5.88 -17.20
C LEU A 113 15.47 -6.57 -15.83
N ASP A 114 16.42 -7.43 -15.51
CA ASP A 114 16.53 -8.02 -14.17
C ASP A 114 17.00 -7.03 -13.11
N ALA A 115 17.71 -5.96 -13.50
CA ALA A 115 18.37 -5.08 -12.54
C ALA A 115 18.44 -3.63 -13.00
N LEU A 116 18.30 -2.69 -12.06
CA LEU A 116 18.31 -1.26 -12.38
C LEU A 116 18.81 -0.39 -11.24
N GLU A 117 19.70 0.55 -11.55
CA GLU A 117 19.94 1.74 -10.75
C GLU A 117 20.19 3.00 -11.60
N ILE A 118 19.38 4.04 -11.37
CA ILE A 118 19.58 5.36 -11.96
C ILE A 118 20.62 6.12 -11.14
N ILE A 119 21.88 6.11 -11.61
CA ILE A 119 23.01 6.77 -10.94
C ILE A 119 22.87 8.29 -11.01
N ASP A 120 22.74 8.85 -12.21
CA ASP A 120 22.70 10.30 -12.41
C ASP A 120 21.84 10.69 -13.62
N ILE A 121 20.80 11.48 -13.35
CA ILE A 121 19.82 11.91 -14.36
C ILE A 121 20.42 12.93 -15.34
N PRO A 122 21.12 13.99 -14.89
CA PRO A 122 21.74 14.96 -15.81
C PRO A 122 22.69 14.32 -16.84
N SER A 123 23.51 13.34 -16.44
CA SER A 123 24.39 12.61 -17.34
C SER A 123 23.75 11.37 -17.98
N ARG A 124 22.50 11.04 -17.64
CA ARG A 124 21.77 9.85 -18.09
C ARG A 124 22.53 8.54 -17.82
N LEU A 125 23.28 8.52 -16.72
CA LEU A 125 24.04 7.36 -16.29
C LEU A 125 23.12 6.42 -15.50
N ILE A 126 22.89 5.25 -16.07
CA ILE A 126 22.08 4.17 -15.50
C ILE A 126 22.96 2.92 -15.50
N ALA A 127 22.96 2.20 -14.39
CA ALA A 127 23.50 0.84 -14.31
C ALA A 127 22.34 -0.15 -14.36
N PHE A 128 22.49 -1.25 -15.08
CA PHE A 128 21.41 -2.22 -15.28
C PHE A 128 21.95 -3.61 -15.66
N SER A 129 21.10 -4.63 -15.58
CA SER A 129 21.34 -5.94 -16.18
C SER A 129 20.15 -6.32 -17.06
N THR A 130 20.26 -7.43 -17.79
CA THR A 130 19.26 -7.91 -18.75
C THR A 130 19.03 -9.40 -18.57
N GLU A 131 17.78 -9.83 -18.73
CA GLU A 131 17.34 -11.23 -18.65
C GLU A 131 18.01 -12.11 -19.73
N LEU A 132 18.18 -11.53 -20.92
CA LEU A 132 18.64 -12.25 -22.10
C LEU A 132 20.05 -11.82 -22.54
N ASP A 133 20.83 -12.80 -22.98
CA ASP A 133 22.14 -12.59 -23.60
C ASP A 133 22.04 -11.68 -24.84
N ASP A 134 23.06 -10.84 -25.06
CA ASP A 134 23.22 -10.19 -26.36
C ASP A 134 23.43 -11.26 -27.44
N PRO A 135 22.63 -11.29 -28.52
CA PRO A 135 22.79 -12.26 -29.61
C PRO A 135 24.17 -12.24 -30.30
N ALA A 136 24.95 -11.16 -30.16
CA ALA A 136 26.33 -11.10 -30.65
C ALA A 136 27.41 -11.29 -29.58
N LEU A 137 27.02 -11.64 -28.34
CA LEU A 137 27.90 -12.01 -27.24
C LEU A 137 28.87 -10.90 -26.82
N HIS A 138 28.47 -9.63 -26.89
CA HIS A 138 29.27 -8.54 -26.32
C HIS A 138 29.14 -8.50 -24.78
N PHE A 139 27.99 -8.93 -24.26
CA PHE A 139 27.69 -9.16 -22.85
C PHE A 139 26.76 -10.37 -22.73
N GLU A 140 26.66 -10.92 -21.53
CA GLU A 140 25.80 -12.05 -21.15
C GLU A 140 24.72 -11.56 -20.17
N SER A 141 23.63 -12.31 -19.98
CA SER A 141 22.67 -12.03 -18.92
C SER A 141 23.34 -12.08 -17.54
N GLY A 142 22.89 -11.19 -16.65
CA GLY A 142 23.52 -10.95 -15.35
C GLY A 142 24.83 -10.13 -15.38
N ASP A 143 25.39 -9.79 -16.55
CA ASP A 143 26.47 -8.80 -16.63
C ASP A 143 25.92 -7.43 -16.19
N LEU A 144 26.68 -6.66 -15.41
CA LEU A 144 26.31 -5.31 -14.99
C LEU A 144 26.76 -4.29 -16.06
N LEU A 145 25.78 -3.70 -16.74
CA LEU A 145 25.93 -2.77 -17.84
C LEU A 145 25.74 -1.33 -17.37
N PHE A 146 26.34 -0.39 -18.11
CA PHE A 146 26.10 1.04 -17.92
C PHE A 146 25.74 1.69 -19.25
N THR A 147 24.84 2.68 -19.22
CA THR A 147 24.46 3.44 -20.42
C THR A 147 25.63 4.18 -21.08
N ASN A 148 26.73 4.42 -20.36
CA ASN A 148 27.98 4.96 -20.92
C ASN A 148 28.85 3.91 -21.67
N GLY A 149 28.39 2.65 -21.76
CA GLY A 149 29.05 1.56 -22.48
C GLY A 149 30.00 0.70 -21.65
N ALA A 150 30.16 0.97 -20.35
CA ALA A 150 30.94 0.11 -19.46
C ALA A 150 30.21 -1.23 -19.20
N VAL A 151 30.98 -2.30 -19.00
CA VAL A 151 30.48 -3.65 -18.70
C VAL A 151 31.32 -4.27 -17.59
N ILE A 152 30.65 -4.77 -16.55
CA ILE A 152 31.25 -5.60 -15.51
C ILE A 152 30.67 -7.01 -15.66
N PRO A 153 31.48 -8.02 -15.98
CA PRO A 153 30.99 -9.39 -16.10
C PRO A 153 30.38 -9.90 -14.81
N ASN A 154 29.27 -10.63 -14.87
CA ASN A 154 28.67 -11.30 -13.70
C ASN A 154 29.72 -12.12 -12.95
N LEU A 155 30.51 -12.88 -13.71
CA LEU A 155 31.60 -13.69 -13.16
C LEU A 155 32.62 -12.86 -12.36
N ALA A 156 32.86 -11.60 -12.72
CA ALA A 156 33.76 -10.74 -11.93
C ALA A 156 33.13 -10.32 -10.59
N LEU A 157 31.80 -10.20 -10.52
CA LEU A 157 31.05 -9.90 -9.29
C LEU A 157 31.05 -11.11 -8.34
N VAL A 158 30.85 -12.33 -8.86
CA VAL A 158 30.61 -13.52 -8.03
C VAL A 158 31.84 -14.36 -7.71
N LYS A 159 32.94 -14.22 -8.46
CA LYS A 159 34.18 -15.00 -8.21
C LYS A 159 34.77 -14.84 -6.80
N PRO A 160 34.74 -13.66 -6.15
CA PRO A 160 35.19 -13.51 -4.77
C PRO A 160 34.44 -14.42 -3.77
N PHE A 161 33.22 -14.86 -4.11
CA PHE A 161 32.41 -15.78 -3.31
C PHE A 161 32.70 -17.26 -3.62
N GLY A 162 33.59 -17.54 -4.57
CA GLY A 162 33.96 -18.89 -4.99
C GLY A 162 33.02 -19.49 -6.06
N ILE A 163 32.24 -18.66 -6.75
CA ILE A 163 31.39 -19.04 -7.88
C ILE A 163 32.21 -18.87 -9.17
N ASP A 164 32.31 -19.93 -9.99
CA ASP A 164 33.16 -19.99 -11.17
C ASP A 164 32.40 -19.96 -12.52
N TYR A 165 31.10 -19.60 -12.47
CA TYR A 165 30.21 -19.44 -13.61
C TYR A 165 29.31 -18.20 -13.42
N SER A 166 28.68 -17.71 -14.49
CA SER A 166 27.65 -16.65 -14.39
C SER A 166 26.39 -17.21 -13.74
N ILE A 167 25.84 -16.50 -12.77
CA ILE A 167 24.68 -16.96 -11.98
C ILE A 167 23.53 -15.93 -11.97
N GLY A 168 23.54 -14.99 -12.92
CA GLY A 168 22.52 -13.93 -13.02
C GLY A 168 22.71 -12.80 -12.01
N LEU A 169 21.90 -11.76 -12.15
CA LEU A 169 21.93 -10.54 -11.33
C LEU A 169 20.57 -9.85 -11.42
N ASP A 170 19.89 -9.72 -10.28
CA ASP A 170 18.53 -9.17 -10.27
C ASP A 170 18.51 -7.88 -9.42
N GLY A 171 18.61 -8.00 -8.10
CA GLY A 171 18.78 -6.83 -7.22
C GLY A 171 20.09 -6.07 -7.46
N LEU A 172 20.03 -4.74 -7.51
CA LEU A 172 21.21 -3.87 -7.67
C LEU A 172 21.12 -2.58 -6.84
N GLN A 173 22.16 -2.28 -6.06
CA GLN A 173 22.32 -1.02 -5.35
C GLN A 173 23.80 -0.63 -5.14
N PHE A 174 24.20 0.54 -5.63
CA PHE A 174 25.47 1.20 -5.37
C PHE A 174 25.42 1.92 -4.02
N VAL A 175 26.43 1.69 -3.19
CA VAL A 175 26.56 2.31 -1.87
C VAL A 175 27.76 3.26 -1.89
N GLY A 176 27.56 4.49 -1.43
CA GLY A 176 28.57 5.55 -1.41
C GLY A 176 28.11 6.85 -2.08
N GLU A 177 29.03 7.81 -2.18
CA GLU A 177 28.74 9.15 -2.74
C GLU A 177 28.54 9.10 -4.26
N GLN A 178 27.51 9.81 -4.76
CA GLN A 178 27.13 9.79 -6.18
C GLN A 178 28.29 10.16 -7.11
N GLU A 179 29.07 11.20 -6.79
CA GLU A 179 30.20 11.62 -7.63
C GLU A 179 31.28 10.55 -7.75
N ARG A 180 31.44 9.71 -6.71
CA ARG A 180 32.42 8.62 -6.71
C ARG A 180 31.91 7.43 -7.53
N ILE A 181 30.61 7.16 -7.48
CA ILE A 181 29.94 6.15 -8.33
C ILE A 181 30.04 6.56 -9.82
N ILE A 182 29.79 7.85 -10.14
CA ILE A 182 29.97 8.36 -11.51
C ILE A 182 31.43 8.16 -11.96
N LYS A 183 32.39 8.56 -11.12
CA LYS A 183 33.82 8.38 -11.41
C LYS A 183 34.21 6.91 -11.59
N PHE A 184 33.60 6.00 -10.83
CA PHE A 184 33.76 4.57 -10.99
C PHE A 184 33.29 4.11 -12.36
N ALA A 185 32.05 4.41 -12.73
CA ALA A 185 31.48 4.05 -14.03
C ALA A 185 32.31 4.59 -15.21
N ASP A 186 32.75 5.85 -15.13
CA ASP A 186 33.60 6.47 -16.16
C ASP A 186 34.96 5.80 -16.31
N SER A 187 35.54 5.31 -15.20
CA SER A 187 36.83 4.62 -15.23
C SER A 187 36.76 3.25 -15.92
N LEU A 188 35.57 2.66 -16.04
CA LEU A 188 35.35 1.34 -16.61
C LEU A 188 35.07 1.36 -18.12
N VAL A 189 34.69 2.50 -18.72
CA VAL A 189 34.32 2.61 -20.15
C VAL A 189 35.40 2.05 -21.09
N ASN A 190 36.68 2.20 -20.73
CA ASN A 190 37.82 1.74 -21.53
C ASN A 190 38.47 0.46 -20.98
N VAL A 191 37.85 -0.22 -20.02
CA VAL A 191 38.34 -1.49 -19.46
C VAL A 191 37.67 -2.64 -20.21
N PRO A 192 38.41 -3.41 -21.02
CA PRO A 192 37.82 -4.54 -21.75
C PRO A 192 37.27 -5.59 -20.77
N ARG A 193 36.12 -6.20 -21.12
CA ARG A 193 35.47 -7.32 -20.40
C ARG A 193 36.48 -8.37 -19.90
N ASP A 194 37.33 -8.83 -20.81
CA ASP A 194 38.40 -9.81 -20.57
C ASP A 194 39.38 -9.44 -19.45
N THR A 195 39.58 -8.14 -19.20
CA THR A 195 40.51 -7.66 -18.17
C THR A 195 39.96 -7.98 -16.79
N LEU A 196 38.68 -7.66 -16.55
CA LEU A 196 38.00 -7.95 -15.30
C LEU A 196 37.83 -9.46 -15.08
N LEU A 197 37.62 -10.25 -16.13
CA LEU A 197 37.57 -11.72 -16.03
C LEU A 197 38.90 -12.33 -15.58
N ARG A 198 40.03 -11.78 -16.04
CA ARG A 198 41.38 -12.26 -15.71
C ARG A 198 41.84 -11.84 -14.31
N ASP A 199 41.47 -10.63 -13.87
CA ASP A 199 41.78 -10.12 -12.53
C ASP A 199 40.55 -9.51 -11.83
N PRO A 200 39.61 -10.33 -11.32
CA PRO A 200 38.43 -9.83 -10.61
C PRO A 200 38.74 -9.02 -9.35
N GLU A 201 39.92 -9.19 -8.75
CA GLU A 201 40.36 -8.35 -7.63
C GLU A 201 40.58 -6.89 -8.05
N GLN A 202 40.77 -6.61 -9.34
CA GLN A 202 40.84 -5.24 -9.85
C GLN A 202 39.54 -4.47 -9.57
N LEU A 203 38.39 -5.12 -9.73
CA LEU A 203 37.08 -4.51 -9.44
C LEU A 203 36.99 -4.11 -7.97
N ARG A 204 37.32 -5.04 -7.06
CA ARG A 204 37.30 -4.79 -5.61
C ARG A 204 38.22 -3.65 -5.20
N LYS A 205 39.46 -3.62 -5.72
CA LYS A 205 40.40 -2.53 -5.45
C LYS A 205 39.85 -1.18 -5.88
N LEU A 206 39.19 -1.12 -7.03
CA LEU A 206 38.61 0.13 -7.52
C LEU A 206 37.45 0.60 -6.62
N LEU A 207 36.59 -0.32 -6.16
CA LEU A 207 35.54 -0.04 -5.18
C LEU A 207 36.14 0.46 -3.84
N GLU A 208 37.20 -0.18 -3.35
CA GLU A 208 37.91 0.23 -2.14
C GLU A 208 38.57 1.62 -2.27
N GLU A 209 39.24 1.88 -3.39
CA GLU A 209 39.92 3.16 -3.66
C GLU A 209 38.95 4.34 -3.77
N LEU A 210 37.76 4.10 -4.30
CA LEU A 210 36.70 5.09 -4.42
C LEU A 210 35.78 5.12 -3.20
N ASP A 211 35.96 4.19 -2.26
CA ASP A 211 35.15 4.04 -1.05
C ASP A 211 33.66 4.00 -1.39
N ILE A 212 33.33 3.09 -2.31
CA ILE A 212 31.98 2.74 -2.74
C ILE A 212 31.83 1.22 -2.68
N ASP A 213 30.60 0.72 -2.79
CA ASP A 213 30.30 -0.70 -2.86
C ASP A 213 29.18 -0.96 -3.88
N ILE A 214 29.05 -2.20 -4.31
CA ILE A 214 27.94 -2.70 -5.12
C ILE A 214 27.29 -3.79 -4.29
N TRP A 215 26.03 -3.57 -3.94
CA TRP A 215 25.16 -4.57 -3.37
C TRP A 215 24.30 -5.18 -4.47
N PHE A 216 24.18 -6.49 -4.47
CA PHE A 216 23.43 -7.20 -5.49
C PHE A 216 22.87 -8.53 -4.98
N SER A 217 21.82 -9.03 -5.60
CA SER A 217 21.36 -10.42 -5.51
C SER A 217 21.62 -11.14 -6.83
N THR A 218 21.31 -12.44 -6.88
CA THR A 218 21.62 -13.30 -8.02
C THR A 218 20.39 -14.12 -8.37
N GLU A 219 20.08 -14.30 -9.65
CA GLU A 219 19.05 -15.22 -10.14
C GLU A 219 19.16 -16.66 -9.59
N GLY A 220 20.37 -17.14 -9.31
CA GLY A 220 20.61 -18.52 -8.91
C GLY A 220 21.13 -18.74 -7.49
N THR A 221 20.57 -19.72 -6.80
CA THR A 221 21.15 -20.30 -5.58
C THR A 221 22.50 -21.03 -5.85
N PHE A 222 23.55 -20.71 -5.07
CA PHE A 222 24.86 -21.39 -5.10
C PHE A 222 25.11 -22.28 -3.86
N GLY A 223 25.53 -23.52 -4.10
CA GLY A 223 25.96 -24.47 -3.07
C GLY A 223 25.37 -25.86 -3.25
N ALA A 224 25.53 -26.72 -2.23
CA ALA A 224 24.88 -28.03 -2.26
C ALA A 224 23.39 -27.86 -1.93
N PRO A 225 22.45 -28.60 -2.56
CA PRO A 225 21.01 -28.41 -2.32
C PRO A 225 20.54 -28.53 -0.85
N ARG A 226 21.33 -29.20 0.00
CA ARG A 226 21.04 -29.36 1.44
C ARG A 226 21.82 -28.41 2.34
N GLU A 227 22.77 -27.69 1.78
CA GLU A 227 23.64 -26.72 2.44
C GLU A 227 23.99 -25.62 1.42
N PRO A 228 23.00 -24.86 0.93
CA PRO A 228 23.25 -23.70 0.08
C PRO A 228 24.14 -22.70 0.84
N LYS A 229 25.03 -22.05 0.11
CA LYS A 229 25.97 -21.06 0.64
C LYS A 229 25.49 -19.64 0.38
N ILE A 230 24.89 -19.43 -0.79
CA ILE A 230 24.28 -18.19 -1.24
C ILE A 230 22.94 -18.59 -1.83
N LEU A 231 21.90 -17.92 -1.37
CA LEU A 231 20.54 -17.99 -1.90
C LEU A 231 20.35 -16.90 -2.95
N ASP A 232 19.45 -17.11 -3.90
CA ASP A 232 19.08 -16.05 -4.85
C ASP A 232 18.44 -14.87 -4.11
N GLY A 233 17.69 -15.15 -3.04
CA GLY A 233 17.16 -14.14 -2.14
C GLY A 233 18.16 -13.52 -1.14
N ASP A 234 19.47 -13.78 -1.26
CA ASP A 234 20.49 -13.13 -0.43
C ASP A 234 20.99 -11.83 -1.07
N LEU A 235 21.35 -10.84 -0.24
CA LEU A 235 22.01 -9.60 -0.68
C LEU A 235 23.51 -9.67 -0.39
N LEU A 236 24.34 -9.47 -1.40
CA LEU A 236 25.79 -9.63 -1.38
C LEU A 236 26.51 -8.29 -1.56
N SER A 237 27.70 -8.14 -0.98
CA SER A 237 28.59 -6.99 -1.18
C SER A 237 29.81 -7.38 -2.01
N VAL A 238 30.02 -6.72 -3.15
CA VAL A 238 31.20 -6.96 -4.00
C VAL A 238 32.48 -6.52 -3.29
N ARG A 239 32.49 -5.34 -2.65
CA ARG A 239 33.69 -4.77 -2.02
C ARG A 239 34.23 -5.67 -0.92
N THR A 240 33.36 -6.22 -0.06
CA THR A 240 33.79 -7.06 1.06
C THR A 240 33.84 -8.54 0.72
N ALA A 241 33.14 -8.98 -0.34
CA ALA A 241 32.82 -10.38 -0.62
C ALA A 241 32.14 -11.07 0.57
N SER A 242 31.10 -10.44 1.09
CA SER A 242 30.28 -10.99 2.17
C SER A 242 28.79 -10.79 1.91
N LEU A 243 27.96 -11.55 2.63
CA LEU A 243 26.52 -11.32 2.70
C LEU A 243 26.26 -10.01 3.47
N VAL A 244 25.49 -9.11 2.87
CA VAL A 244 24.93 -7.91 3.51
C VAL A 244 23.73 -8.30 4.34
N ALA A 245 22.81 -9.07 3.77
CA ALA A 245 21.63 -9.63 4.43
C ALA A 245 21.29 -10.98 3.81
N THR A 246 20.86 -11.94 4.62
CA THR A 246 20.34 -13.20 4.08
C THR A 246 18.85 -13.09 3.78
N ASN A 247 18.30 -13.96 2.92
CA ASN A 247 16.85 -14.04 2.68
C ASN A 247 16.07 -14.20 4.00
N SER A 248 16.65 -14.92 4.96
CA SER A 248 16.16 -15.04 6.32
C SER A 248 16.18 -13.74 7.14
N ASP A 249 17.16 -12.87 6.95
CA ASP A 249 17.25 -11.60 7.68
C ASP A 249 16.29 -10.55 7.11
N LEU A 250 16.00 -10.64 5.82
CA LEU A 250 15.13 -9.71 5.11
C LEU A 250 13.65 -9.89 5.49
N LEU A 251 13.22 -11.14 5.67
CA LEU A 251 11.82 -11.49 5.91
C LEU A 251 11.59 -11.98 7.36
N PRO A 252 10.46 -11.59 8.01
CA PRO A 252 10.20 -11.86 9.41
C PRO A 252 10.04 -13.36 9.66
N ALA A 253 10.27 -13.80 10.90
CA ALA A 253 10.26 -15.22 11.26
C ALA A 253 8.95 -15.97 10.93
N THR A 254 7.84 -15.25 10.70
CA THR A 254 6.56 -15.83 10.28
C THR A 254 6.53 -16.23 8.81
N VAL A 255 7.42 -15.69 7.99
CA VAL A 255 7.64 -16.07 6.58
C VAL A 255 8.68 -17.18 6.53
N PRO A 256 8.50 -18.26 5.76
CA PRO A 256 9.43 -19.39 5.71
C PRO A 256 10.71 -19.12 4.88
N ALA A 257 11.24 -17.88 4.91
CA ALA A 257 12.36 -17.43 4.10
C ALA A 257 13.73 -17.94 4.56
N GLY A 258 14.49 -18.56 3.66
CA GLY A 258 15.82 -19.11 3.86
C GLY A 258 15.87 -20.64 3.79
N LEU A 259 16.44 -21.16 2.71
CA LEU A 259 16.81 -22.57 2.61
C LEU A 259 18.09 -22.88 3.41
N PRO A 260 18.25 -24.12 3.90
CA PRO A 260 17.27 -25.21 3.93
C PRO A 260 16.40 -25.17 5.21
N LYS A 261 16.60 -24.18 6.09
CA LYS A 261 16.12 -24.22 7.48
C LYS A 261 14.68 -23.72 7.65
N ARG A 262 14.30 -22.65 6.93
CA ARG A 262 12.99 -22.00 7.06
C ARG A 262 12.02 -22.42 5.97
N GLY A 263 12.50 -22.80 4.79
CA GLY A 263 11.78 -23.67 3.86
C GLY A 263 11.63 -23.18 2.43
N VAL A 264 11.78 -21.88 2.16
CA VAL A 264 11.63 -21.27 0.84
C VAL A 264 12.75 -20.27 0.63
N ASP A 265 13.33 -20.24 -0.56
CA ASP A 265 14.11 -19.10 -1.03
C ASP A 265 13.17 -18.23 -1.85
N PHE A 266 13.04 -16.96 -1.49
CA PHE A 266 12.04 -16.07 -2.07
C PHE A 266 12.58 -15.26 -3.26
N GLY A 267 13.86 -15.38 -3.62
CA GLY A 267 14.49 -14.49 -4.59
C GLY A 267 14.53 -13.04 -4.11
N LEU A 268 15.11 -12.17 -4.95
CA LEU A 268 15.19 -10.72 -4.77
C LEU A 268 15.41 -10.06 -6.13
N ASP A 269 14.41 -9.37 -6.67
CA ASP A 269 14.52 -8.77 -8.02
C ASP A 269 14.69 -7.25 -7.90
N GLY A 270 13.86 -6.62 -7.07
CA GLY A 270 14.04 -5.21 -6.70
C GLY A 270 14.92 -5.03 -5.47
N VAL A 271 15.93 -4.16 -5.52
CA VAL A 271 16.66 -3.70 -4.32
C VAL A 271 16.91 -2.19 -4.37
N MET A 272 16.62 -1.48 -3.27
CA MET A 272 17.01 -0.08 -3.13
C MET A 272 17.35 0.30 -1.69
N ALA A 273 18.25 1.26 -1.52
CA ALA A 273 18.63 1.82 -0.22
C ALA A 273 19.04 3.30 -0.34
N VAL A 274 19.27 3.97 0.78
CA VAL A 274 19.93 5.28 0.77
C VAL A 274 21.38 5.11 0.32
N ARG A 275 21.82 5.96 -0.61
CA ARG A 275 23.23 6.10 -0.96
C ARG A 275 23.99 6.74 0.20
N SER A 276 24.72 5.93 0.94
CA SER A 276 25.52 6.39 2.07
C SER A 276 26.88 5.68 2.09
N THR A 277 27.90 6.35 2.62
CA THR A 277 29.18 5.69 2.95
C THR A 277 29.09 4.87 4.24
N ASP A 278 27.99 5.03 5.01
CA ASP A 278 27.67 4.19 6.16
C ASP A 278 26.81 2.99 5.72
N ALA A 279 27.43 1.82 5.68
CA ALA A 279 26.78 0.57 5.28
C ALA A 279 25.62 0.17 6.21
N GLU A 280 25.70 0.43 7.51
CA GLU A 280 24.61 0.10 8.44
C GLU A 280 23.40 1.01 8.20
N ARG A 281 23.67 2.29 7.87
CA ARG A 281 22.61 3.21 7.47
C ARG A 281 21.96 2.80 6.16
N ALA A 282 22.75 2.43 5.14
CA ALA A 282 22.22 1.92 3.88
C ALA A 282 21.31 0.70 4.13
N LYS A 283 21.80 -0.26 4.91
CA LYS A 283 21.06 -1.49 5.26
C LYS A 283 19.77 -1.19 6.03
N ALA A 284 19.76 -0.24 6.96
CA ALA A 284 18.56 0.13 7.72
C ALA A 284 17.44 0.72 6.86
N THR A 285 17.79 1.31 5.71
CA THR A 285 16.83 1.89 4.75
C THR A 285 16.44 0.93 3.63
N LEU A 286 17.00 -0.28 3.61
CA LEU A 286 16.80 -1.23 2.53
C LEU A 286 15.32 -1.48 2.26
N ARG A 287 14.96 -1.44 1.00
CA ARG A 287 13.68 -1.88 0.45
C ARG A 287 13.95 -2.85 -0.68
N PHE A 288 13.04 -3.80 -0.86
CA PHE A 288 13.25 -4.86 -1.82
C PHE A 288 11.93 -5.44 -2.35
N SER A 289 11.96 -6.09 -3.50
CA SER A 289 10.92 -7.01 -3.99
C SER A 289 11.44 -8.44 -3.93
N THR A 290 10.60 -9.42 -4.21
CA THR A 290 10.94 -10.85 -4.15
C THR A 290 10.35 -11.58 -5.34
N GLU A 291 11.08 -12.50 -5.96
CA GLU A 291 10.60 -13.32 -7.09
C GLU A 291 9.34 -14.14 -6.79
N LEU A 292 9.06 -14.41 -5.51
CA LEU A 292 7.92 -15.22 -5.10
C LEU A 292 6.96 -14.46 -4.18
N LEU A 293 5.67 -14.52 -4.50
CA LEU A 293 4.62 -14.12 -3.57
C LEU A 293 4.53 -15.00 -2.31
N PHE A 294 3.92 -14.45 -1.26
CA PHE A 294 3.58 -15.17 -0.04
C PHE A 294 2.15 -14.88 0.43
N ASP A 295 1.30 -15.91 0.41
CA ASP A 295 -0.11 -15.87 0.85
C ASP A 295 -0.28 -16.06 2.38
N GLY A 296 0.76 -15.73 3.16
CA GLY A 296 0.79 -15.89 4.61
C GLY A 296 0.63 -14.60 5.40
N LYS A 297 1.21 -14.53 6.60
CA LYS A 297 1.21 -13.31 7.44
C LYS A 297 2.64 -12.88 7.78
N PRO A 298 3.11 -11.70 7.35
CA PRO A 298 2.43 -10.77 6.43
C PRO A 298 2.23 -11.40 5.03
N THR A 299 1.27 -10.91 4.27
CA THR A 299 1.07 -11.32 2.86
C THR A 299 1.72 -10.29 1.95
N PHE A 300 2.32 -10.74 0.87
CA PHE A 300 2.91 -9.89 -0.17
C PHE A 300 2.92 -10.63 -1.51
N THR A 301 3.00 -9.85 -2.58
CA THR A 301 3.20 -10.34 -3.95
C THR A 301 4.65 -10.13 -4.39
N ASP A 302 5.00 -10.76 -5.50
CA ASP A 302 6.32 -10.74 -6.14
C ASP A 302 6.73 -9.34 -6.62
N GLY A 303 5.75 -8.46 -6.82
CA GLY A 303 5.95 -7.07 -7.23
C GLY A 303 5.77 -6.02 -6.13
N ASP A 304 5.57 -6.43 -4.88
CA ASP A 304 5.40 -5.50 -3.75
C ASP A 304 6.77 -4.99 -3.25
N ILE A 305 6.88 -3.69 -3.00
CA ILE A 305 8.07 -3.14 -2.32
C ILE A 305 7.93 -3.39 -0.82
N LEU A 306 8.87 -4.14 -0.28
CA LEU A 306 8.97 -4.54 1.12
C LEU A 306 10.04 -3.77 1.88
N ALA A 307 9.92 -3.73 3.20
CA ALA A 307 10.97 -3.35 4.14
C ALA A 307 11.44 -4.56 4.95
N ILE A 308 12.68 -4.50 5.45
CA ILE A 308 13.23 -5.52 6.34
C ILE A 308 12.25 -5.82 7.48
N GLY A 309 11.95 -7.10 7.70
CA GLY A 309 10.95 -7.54 8.65
C GLY A 309 9.53 -7.69 8.08
N GLY A 310 9.35 -7.57 6.75
CA GLY A 310 8.14 -7.97 6.02
C GLY A 310 7.01 -6.95 6.01
N GLY A 311 7.32 -5.68 6.22
CA GLY A 311 6.34 -4.61 6.02
C GLY A 311 6.19 -4.33 4.53
N VAL A 312 4.98 -4.47 3.98
CA VAL A 312 4.66 -3.99 2.62
C VAL A 312 4.65 -2.45 2.67
N VAL A 313 5.56 -1.83 1.93
CA VAL A 313 5.71 -0.38 1.84
C VAL A 313 4.88 0.18 0.69
N THR A 314 4.84 -0.53 -0.43
CA THR A 314 4.02 -0.15 -1.59
C THR A 314 3.62 -1.42 -2.33
N LYS A 315 2.35 -1.53 -2.68
CA LYS A 315 1.86 -2.69 -3.45
C LYS A 315 2.20 -2.55 -4.93
N ASN A 316 2.41 -3.67 -5.61
CA ASN A 316 2.59 -3.69 -7.07
C ASN A 316 1.44 -3.00 -7.80
N GLU A 317 0.20 -3.31 -7.40
CA GLU A 317 -1.02 -2.69 -7.93
C GLU A 317 -0.94 -1.15 -7.90
N THR A 318 -0.39 -0.59 -6.83
CA THR A 318 -0.21 0.88 -6.69
C THR A 318 0.88 1.41 -7.61
N LEU A 319 1.95 0.66 -7.85
CA LEU A 319 3.04 1.04 -8.76
C LEU A 319 2.57 1.07 -10.23
N VAL A 320 1.77 0.08 -10.63
CA VAL A 320 1.36 -0.09 -12.04
C VAL A 320 0.05 0.65 -12.38
N ALA A 321 -0.81 0.94 -11.40
CA ALA A 321 -2.09 1.64 -11.60
C ALA A 321 -2.00 2.94 -12.43
N PRO A 322 -0.96 3.80 -12.31
CA PRO A 322 -0.82 4.99 -13.15
C PRO A 322 -0.75 4.70 -14.66
N PHE A 323 -0.32 3.49 -15.05
CA PHE A 323 -0.30 3.04 -16.44
C PHE A 323 -1.63 2.40 -16.89
N GLN A 324 -2.59 2.24 -15.98
CA GLN A 324 -3.88 1.59 -16.21
C GLN A 324 -3.75 0.27 -16.99
N PRO A 325 -2.94 -0.69 -16.53
CA PRO A 325 -2.89 -2.01 -17.14
C PRO A 325 -4.24 -2.74 -17.01
N ALA A 326 -4.47 -3.73 -17.87
CA ALA A 326 -5.62 -4.62 -17.71
C ALA A 326 -5.43 -5.66 -16.58
N ALA A 327 -4.20 -5.86 -16.13
CA ALA A 327 -3.83 -6.73 -15.02
C ALA A 327 -3.63 -5.88 -13.75
N GLU A 328 -4.00 -6.44 -12.59
CA GLU A 328 -3.82 -5.79 -11.28
C GLU A 328 -2.45 -6.06 -10.67
N PHE A 329 -1.70 -7.01 -11.26
CA PHE A 329 -0.39 -7.47 -10.80
C PHE A 329 0.48 -7.86 -12.00
N LEU A 330 1.73 -7.39 -12.03
CA LEU A 330 2.69 -7.56 -13.13
C LEU A 330 4.11 -7.93 -12.67
N GLY A 331 4.28 -8.25 -11.38
CA GLY A 331 5.62 -8.48 -10.84
C GLY A 331 6.47 -7.21 -10.77
N LEU A 332 7.67 -7.33 -10.25
CA LEU A 332 8.68 -6.28 -10.27
C LEU A 332 10.03 -6.93 -10.46
N ASP A 333 10.65 -6.64 -11.61
CA ASP A 333 11.92 -7.26 -11.99
C ASP A 333 13.11 -6.39 -11.58
N ALA A 334 12.93 -5.05 -11.63
CA ALA A 334 13.98 -4.12 -11.23
C ALA A 334 13.44 -2.91 -10.47
N LEU A 335 14.25 -2.35 -9.54
CA LEU A 335 13.86 -1.21 -8.71
C LEU A 335 15.01 -0.23 -8.50
N SER A 336 14.74 1.05 -8.73
CA SER A 336 15.69 2.13 -8.49
C SER A 336 14.96 3.34 -7.92
N ALA A 337 15.07 3.62 -6.62
CA ALA A 337 14.62 4.91 -6.10
C ALA A 337 15.71 5.66 -5.39
N ARG A 338 15.63 6.99 -5.47
CA ARG A 338 16.38 7.84 -4.56
C ARG A 338 15.58 7.87 -3.27
N ILE A 339 15.95 7.01 -2.31
CA ILE A 339 15.64 7.30 -0.91
C ILE A 339 16.43 8.57 -0.60
N SER A 340 15.78 9.72 -0.83
CA SER A 340 16.40 11.03 -0.69
C SER A 340 17.23 11.04 0.58
N THR A 341 18.48 11.47 0.52
CA THR A 341 19.30 11.70 1.71
C THR A 341 18.74 12.80 2.61
N ARG A 342 17.56 13.38 2.29
CA ARG A 342 16.69 13.93 3.33
C ARG A 342 16.36 12.90 4.41
N VAL A 343 16.44 11.59 4.18
CA VAL A 343 16.36 10.56 5.23
C VAL A 343 17.71 10.40 5.97
N GLU A 344 18.34 11.51 6.35
CA GLU A 344 18.93 11.61 7.69
C GLU A 344 17.87 12.06 8.71
N ASN A 345 16.72 12.51 8.20
CA ASN A 345 15.54 13.01 8.89
C ASN A 345 14.38 12.95 7.86
N PRO A 346 13.63 11.84 7.67
CA PRO A 346 12.57 11.81 6.64
C PRO A 346 11.70 13.06 6.77
N ASP A 347 11.34 13.75 5.69
CA ASP A 347 10.59 15.00 5.82
C ASP A 347 9.45 14.83 6.84
N PRO A 348 9.25 15.79 7.77
CA PRO A 348 8.17 15.67 8.71
C PRO A 348 6.88 15.24 8.01
N LEU A 349 6.30 14.13 8.44
CA LEU A 349 5.18 13.52 7.74
C LEU A 349 4.18 12.84 8.70
N ILE A 350 2.91 12.83 8.33
CA ILE A 350 1.85 12.09 9.02
C ILE A 350 1.93 10.62 8.63
N THR A 351 1.95 9.76 9.65
CA THR A 351 2.03 8.29 9.47
C THR A 351 0.74 7.60 9.87
N HIS A 352 -0.02 8.17 10.80
CA HIS A 352 -1.24 7.56 11.32
C HIS A 352 -2.33 8.59 11.59
N ILE A 353 -3.59 8.20 11.30
CA ILE A 353 -4.80 8.97 11.60
C ILE A 353 -5.79 8.03 12.29
N GLY A 354 -6.30 8.41 13.47
CA GLY A 354 -7.21 7.56 14.24
C GLY A 354 -6.58 6.23 14.69
N GLY A 355 -5.25 6.19 14.80
CA GLY A 355 -4.49 4.98 15.09
C GLY A 355 -4.34 4.01 13.90
N GLN A 356 -4.84 4.37 12.71
CA GLN A 356 -4.68 3.60 11.47
C GLN A 356 -3.51 4.16 10.66
N GLY A 357 -2.73 3.29 10.01
CA GLY A 357 -1.67 3.72 9.09
C GLY A 357 -2.29 4.47 7.92
N VAL A 358 -1.69 5.60 7.51
CA VAL A 358 -2.27 6.43 6.43
C VAL A 358 -2.42 5.66 5.10
N GLY A 359 -1.55 4.69 4.83
CA GLY A 359 -1.65 3.80 3.66
C GLY A 359 -2.77 2.75 3.73
N ASP A 360 -3.29 2.46 4.93
CA ASP A 360 -4.39 1.52 5.13
C ASP A 360 -5.77 2.20 5.00
N ILE A 361 -5.80 3.53 5.00
CA ILE A 361 -7.02 4.31 4.77
C ILE A 361 -7.31 4.29 3.27
N HIS A 362 -8.53 3.92 2.88
CA HIS A 362 -8.87 3.73 1.48
C HIS A 362 -8.74 5.04 0.69
N GLN A 363 -7.79 5.04 -0.26
CA GLN A 363 -7.36 6.23 -1.00
C GLN A 363 -7.05 7.40 -0.04
N GLY A 364 -6.54 7.08 1.15
CA GLY A 364 -6.22 8.02 2.22
C GLY A 364 -4.93 8.78 1.96
N VAL A 365 -4.06 8.30 1.07
CA VAL A 365 -2.86 8.98 0.60
C VAL A 365 -2.94 9.08 -0.91
N VAL A 366 -3.07 10.28 -1.46
CA VAL A 366 -3.08 10.52 -2.91
C VAL A 366 -2.04 11.60 -3.26
N PRO A 367 -1.15 11.36 -4.24
CA PRO A 367 -0.26 12.41 -4.74
C PRO A 367 -1.03 13.59 -5.36
N THR A 368 -2.15 13.32 -6.04
CA THR A 368 -3.22 14.25 -6.47
C THR A 368 -4.46 13.45 -6.88
N GLY A 369 -5.69 13.82 -6.48
CA GLY A 369 -6.93 13.15 -6.90
C GLY A 369 -8.08 13.22 -5.89
N THR A 370 -9.12 12.41 -6.09
CA THR A 370 -10.22 12.21 -5.12
C THR A 370 -9.99 10.91 -4.36
N GLY A 371 -9.73 10.96 -3.05
CA GLY A 371 -9.78 9.79 -2.17
C GLY A 371 -11.17 9.59 -1.56
N THR A 372 -11.42 8.51 -0.81
CA THR A 372 -12.63 8.38 0.04
C THR A 372 -12.31 8.70 1.49
N GLY A 373 -11.10 8.40 1.99
CA GLY A 373 -10.65 8.77 3.33
C GLY A 373 -11.34 8.01 4.47
N ALA A 374 -12.09 6.95 4.16
CA ALA A 374 -12.71 6.07 5.14
C ALA A 374 -11.84 4.82 5.35
N TYR A 375 -11.79 4.31 6.58
CA TYR A 375 -11.00 3.14 6.93
C TYR A 375 -11.78 1.85 6.59
N PRO A 376 -11.29 0.96 5.71
CA PRO A 376 -11.95 -0.32 5.47
C PRO A 376 -11.91 -1.13 6.77
N ALA A 377 -13.06 -1.63 7.24
CA ALA A 377 -13.15 -2.42 8.47
C ALA A 377 -12.52 -3.82 8.33
N GLY A 378 -11.24 -3.91 7.98
CA GLY A 378 -10.45 -5.12 7.93
C GLY A 378 -9.93 -5.47 6.54
N THR A 379 -8.61 -5.62 6.44
CA THR A 379 -7.90 -6.43 5.45
C THR A 379 -7.96 -7.94 5.79
N TYR A 380 -8.95 -8.39 6.57
CA TYR A 380 -8.99 -9.78 7.07
C TYR A 380 -9.54 -10.82 6.07
N GLN A 381 -9.81 -10.45 4.82
CA GLN A 381 -10.16 -11.40 3.75
C GLN A 381 -9.58 -11.00 2.39
N ALA A 382 -8.28 -10.75 2.31
CA ALA A 382 -7.58 -11.06 1.06
C ALA A 382 -7.49 -12.60 1.00
N GLY A 383 -8.31 -13.23 0.16
CA GLY A 383 -8.39 -14.69 0.07
C GLY A 383 -9.74 -15.26 -0.39
N LEU A 384 -10.77 -14.44 -0.56
CA LEU A 384 -12.03 -14.87 -1.18
C LEU A 384 -12.18 -14.21 -2.55
N SER A 385 -11.77 -14.92 -3.59
CA SER A 385 -12.04 -14.64 -5.00
C SER A 385 -13.49 -14.94 -5.41
N ASP A 386 -14.43 -15.04 -4.44
CA ASP A 386 -15.79 -15.52 -4.66
C ASP A 386 -16.86 -14.41 -4.72
N GLY A 387 -16.45 -13.13 -4.76
CA GLY A 387 -17.39 -12.02 -4.85
C GLY A 387 -18.09 -11.69 -3.53
N THR A 388 -17.53 -12.10 -2.37
CA THR A 388 -17.95 -11.54 -1.08
C THR A 388 -17.77 -10.02 -1.05
N PRO A 389 -18.78 -9.24 -0.62
CA PRO A 389 -18.67 -7.79 -0.52
C PRO A 389 -17.52 -7.36 0.41
N SER A 390 -16.81 -6.29 0.04
CA SER A 390 -15.80 -5.65 0.90
C SER A 390 -16.40 -5.30 2.27
N LEU A 391 -15.64 -5.52 3.34
CA LEU A 391 -16.03 -5.09 4.69
C LEU A 391 -16.39 -3.59 4.68
N PRO A 392 -17.37 -3.16 5.50
CA PRO A 392 -17.87 -1.80 5.42
C PRO A 392 -16.81 -0.78 5.79
N TYR A 393 -16.78 0.33 5.06
CA TYR A 393 -15.90 1.45 5.36
C TYR A 393 -16.37 2.15 6.64
N ARG A 394 -15.41 2.66 7.42
CA ARG A 394 -15.64 3.35 8.69
C ARG A 394 -15.09 4.76 8.62
N PRO A 395 -15.92 5.79 8.82
CA PRO A 395 -15.44 7.15 8.96
C PRO A 395 -14.87 7.37 10.37
N PHE A 396 -14.27 8.54 10.58
CA PHE A 396 -13.65 8.95 11.85
C PHE A 396 -14.50 10.01 12.57
N GLY A 397 -14.50 9.96 13.89
CA GLY A 397 -15.36 10.84 14.70
C GLY A 397 -14.76 11.23 16.06
N SER A 398 -15.38 12.22 16.68
CA SER A 398 -15.07 12.76 18.00
C SER A 398 -13.69 13.39 18.14
N GLN A 399 -12.70 12.61 18.57
CA GLN A 399 -11.33 13.04 18.78
C GLN A 399 -10.47 12.15 17.92
N ILE A 400 -9.73 12.71 16.96
CA ILE A 400 -8.97 11.92 15.99
C ILE A 400 -7.48 12.17 16.26
N PRO A 401 -6.75 11.21 16.85
CA PRO A 401 -5.31 11.33 17.03
C PRO A 401 -4.60 11.33 15.66
N ILE A 402 -3.71 12.29 15.46
CA ILE A 402 -2.85 12.41 14.28
C ILE A 402 -1.41 12.20 14.74
N ASP A 403 -0.76 11.15 14.25
CA ASP A 403 0.62 10.83 14.60
C ASP A 403 1.55 10.80 13.38
N GLY A 404 2.83 11.04 13.62
CA GLY A 404 3.80 11.22 12.56
C GLY A 404 5.21 11.42 13.07
N ILE A 405 6.09 11.80 12.17
CA ILE A 405 7.52 11.95 12.43
C ILE A 405 7.88 13.43 12.37
N ILE A 406 8.58 13.94 13.40
CA ILE A 406 9.13 15.30 13.45
C ILE A 406 10.64 15.21 13.58
N GLN A 407 11.31 15.92 12.68
CA GLN A 407 12.75 15.80 12.49
C GLN A 407 13.56 16.69 13.42
N SER A 408 14.83 16.33 13.65
CA SER A 408 15.70 17.04 14.59
C SER A 408 16.00 18.49 14.19
N ASP A 409 15.98 18.80 12.90
CA ASP A 409 16.20 20.13 12.32
C ASP A 409 14.90 20.97 12.22
N THR A 410 13.75 20.35 12.46
CA THR A 410 12.46 21.04 12.56
C THR A 410 12.45 21.90 13.83
N THR A 411 12.12 23.18 13.67
CA THR A 411 11.98 24.16 14.76
C THR A 411 10.54 24.26 15.24
N GLU A 412 9.59 24.34 14.31
CA GLU A 412 8.16 24.40 14.59
C GLU A 412 7.38 23.53 13.61
N PHE A 413 6.26 22.97 14.03
CA PHE A 413 5.32 22.25 13.17
C PHE A 413 3.87 22.57 13.52
N ARG A 414 2.94 22.31 12.61
CA ARG A 414 1.50 22.32 12.87
C ARG A 414 0.79 21.31 11.98
N VAL A 415 -0.29 20.73 12.50
CA VAL A 415 -1.19 19.89 11.71
C VAL A 415 -2.34 20.76 11.23
N MET A 416 -2.63 20.66 9.94
CA MET A 416 -3.64 21.44 9.25
C MET A 416 -4.73 20.51 8.72
N TYR A 417 -5.93 21.05 8.55
CA TYR A 417 -7.01 20.40 7.83
C TYR A 417 -7.76 21.39 6.94
N ALA A 418 -8.42 20.89 5.90
CA ALA A 418 -9.35 21.66 5.09
C ALA A 418 -10.54 20.79 4.70
N ASN A 419 -11.72 21.39 4.62
CA ASN A 419 -12.86 20.72 4.02
C ASN A 419 -12.61 20.58 2.51
N LEU A 420 -12.86 19.41 1.94
CA LEU A 420 -12.56 19.16 0.53
C LEU A 420 -13.37 20.07 -0.42
N ALA A 421 -14.57 20.49 -0.02
CA ALA A 421 -15.46 21.30 -0.84
C ALA A 421 -15.06 22.79 -0.90
N ASP A 422 -14.54 23.37 0.19
CA ASP A 422 -14.16 24.79 0.24
C ASP A 422 -12.64 25.03 0.19
N GLY A 423 -11.83 24.02 0.53
CA GLY A 423 -10.38 24.05 0.54
C GLY A 423 -9.78 25.05 1.55
N ILE A 424 -10.54 25.54 2.52
CA ILE A 424 -10.07 26.56 3.47
C ILE A 424 -9.21 25.87 4.56
N PRO A 425 -7.92 26.23 4.69
CA PRO A 425 -7.04 25.60 5.65
C PRO A 425 -7.27 26.13 7.07
N HIS A 426 -7.35 25.20 8.04
CA HIS A 426 -7.52 25.46 9.45
C HIS A 426 -6.47 24.67 10.26
N PRO A 427 -5.87 25.27 11.30
CA PRO A 427 -4.98 24.52 12.19
C PRO A 427 -5.78 23.61 13.11
N ILE A 428 -5.25 22.42 13.38
CA ILE A 428 -5.76 21.54 14.43
C ILE A 428 -5.23 22.04 15.78
N MET A 429 -6.15 22.53 16.60
CA MET A 429 -5.83 23.06 17.93
C MET A 429 -5.98 21.97 18.98
N THR A 430 -4.90 21.68 19.72
CA THR A 430 -4.94 20.70 20.81
C THR A 430 -4.09 21.13 22.00
N THR A 431 -4.43 20.62 23.18
CA THR A 431 -3.70 20.86 24.41
C THR A 431 -3.59 19.57 25.20
N TRP A 432 -2.35 19.22 25.54
CA TRP A 432 -1.94 18.03 26.27
C TRP A 432 -1.69 18.35 27.72
N LYS A 433 -2.00 17.40 28.60
CA LYS A 433 -1.27 17.25 29.86
C LYS A 433 -0.16 16.24 29.64
N ILE A 434 1.04 16.57 30.08
CA ILE A 434 2.22 15.72 29.91
C ILE A 434 2.69 15.17 31.27
N ASN A 435 3.16 13.92 31.26
CA ASN A 435 3.78 13.34 32.44
C ASN A 435 5.15 13.96 32.66
N VAL A 436 5.40 14.38 33.90
CA VAL A 436 6.69 14.94 34.33
C VAL A 436 7.23 14.15 35.52
N TRP A 437 8.55 13.95 35.53
CA TRP A 437 9.24 13.32 36.64
C TRP A 437 9.18 14.22 37.89
N THR A 438 8.67 13.69 39.00
CA THR A 438 8.45 14.45 40.26
C THR A 438 9.69 14.55 41.12
N GLY A 439 10.70 13.70 40.89
CA GLY A 439 11.80 13.50 41.83
C GLY A 439 11.55 12.44 42.90
N ASP A 440 10.35 11.87 42.99
CA ASP A 440 9.98 10.86 43.99
C ASP A 440 9.96 9.45 43.40
N ILE A 441 10.74 8.53 43.95
CA ILE A 441 10.78 7.14 43.46
C ILE A 441 9.52 6.32 43.80
N PHE A 442 8.68 6.79 44.73
CA PHE A 442 7.43 6.15 45.14
C PHE A 442 6.21 6.73 44.43
N ASP A 443 6.32 7.96 43.91
CA ASP A 443 5.34 8.60 43.05
C ASP A 443 6.05 9.28 41.85
N PRO A 444 6.63 8.48 40.95
CA PRO A 444 7.61 8.94 39.95
C PRO A 444 7.05 9.94 38.95
N CYS A 445 5.76 9.89 38.67
CA CYS A 445 5.12 10.66 37.62
C CYS A 445 3.93 11.41 38.20
N ASP A 446 3.98 12.75 38.16
CA ASP A 446 2.82 13.59 38.47
C ASP A 446 2.17 14.01 37.15
N ASP A 447 0.85 13.91 37.16
CA ASP A 447 0.00 14.06 35.99
C ASP A 447 -0.68 15.45 35.90
N SER A 448 -0.21 16.45 36.67
CA SER A 448 -1.16 17.51 37.04
C SER A 448 -0.72 18.98 37.10
N THR A 449 0.28 19.46 36.35
CA THR A 449 0.42 20.94 36.15
C THR A 449 0.92 21.46 34.80
N VAL A 450 1.66 20.67 34.02
CA VAL A 450 2.24 21.17 32.77
C VAL A 450 1.32 20.87 31.59
N THR A 451 0.70 21.91 31.05
CA THR A 451 -0.03 21.85 29.79
C THR A 451 0.90 22.18 28.63
N TRP A 452 0.98 21.30 27.65
CA TRP A 452 1.71 21.54 26.40
C TRP A 452 0.73 21.53 25.24
N GLY A 453 0.73 22.55 24.39
CA GLY A 453 -0.23 22.64 23.32
C GLY A 453 -0.01 23.87 22.48
N ASN A 454 -0.64 23.92 21.32
CA ASN A 454 -0.62 25.10 20.45
C ASN A 454 -1.73 26.11 20.81
N GLY A 455 -2.48 25.89 21.89
CA GLY A 455 -3.61 26.74 22.30
C GLY A 455 -3.26 28.21 22.60
N GLY A 456 -1.97 28.55 22.75
CA GLY A 456 -1.48 29.94 22.85
C GLY A 456 -0.99 30.55 21.53
N SER A 457 -0.90 29.77 20.45
CA SER A 457 -0.48 30.20 19.11
C SER A 457 -1.71 30.46 18.25
N PRO A 458 -1.93 31.67 17.72
CA PRO A 458 -3.09 31.97 16.88
C PRO A 458 -3.13 31.14 15.58
N ASP A 459 -1.98 30.59 15.18
CA ASP A 459 -1.78 29.87 13.91
C ASP A 459 -1.49 28.37 14.11
N GLY A 460 -1.59 27.85 15.34
CA GLY A 460 -1.51 26.41 15.63
C GLY A 460 -0.10 25.80 15.67
N TRP A 461 0.96 26.60 15.74
CA TRP A 461 2.34 26.11 15.80
C TRP A 461 2.72 25.47 17.14
N PHE A 462 3.45 24.35 17.07
CA PHE A 462 4.12 23.66 18.17
C PHE A 462 5.63 23.85 18.08
N ASP A 463 6.29 23.96 19.24
CA ASP A 463 7.75 23.88 19.33
C ASP A 463 8.20 22.43 19.16
N ALA A 464 9.00 22.17 18.12
CA ALA A 464 9.41 20.83 17.73
C ALA A 464 10.46 20.23 18.68
N ALA A 465 11.36 21.06 19.24
CA ALA A 465 12.36 20.60 20.19
C ALA A 465 11.70 20.16 21.51
N GLN A 466 10.72 20.93 21.97
CA GLN A 466 9.92 20.63 23.14
C GLN A 466 9.05 19.38 22.92
N TYR A 467 8.42 19.22 21.76
CA TYR A 467 7.69 18.00 21.39
C TYR A 467 8.59 16.76 21.50
N ARG A 468 9.77 16.78 20.86
CA ARG A 468 10.72 15.65 20.91
C ARG A 468 11.19 15.37 22.33
N ALA A 469 11.46 16.42 23.11
CA ALA A 469 11.88 16.28 24.51
C ALA A 469 10.80 15.58 25.36
N TYR A 470 9.52 15.86 25.12
CA TYR A 470 8.42 15.22 25.86
C TYR A 470 8.08 13.82 25.34
N ARG A 471 8.08 13.60 24.02
CA ARG A 471 7.79 12.30 23.42
C ARG A 471 8.84 11.25 23.76
N PHE A 472 10.11 11.65 23.75
CA PHE A 472 11.25 10.75 23.94
C PHE A 472 11.94 10.90 25.31
N THR A 473 11.23 11.40 26.33
CA THR A 473 11.75 11.56 27.70
C THR A 473 12.37 10.24 28.18
N PRO A 474 13.70 10.18 28.41
CA PRO A 474 14.34 8.98 28.94
C PRO A 474 13.98 8.79 30.42
N GLY A 475 13.62 7.57 30.85
CA GLY A 475 13.41 7.23 32.26
C GLY A 475 12.05 6.62 32.59
N PHE A 476 11.60 6.77 33.84
CA PHE A 476 10.43 6.10 34.40
C PHE A 476 9.05 6.69 33.99
N CYS A 477 9.01 7.84 33.29
CA CYS A 477 7.77 8.55 32.91
C CYS A 477 7.74 8.97 31.42
N PRO A 478 7.79 8.03 30.46
CA PRO A 478 7.79 8.38 29.05
C PRO A 478 6.37 8.76 28.56
N ASN A 479 6.25 9.79 27.71
CA ASN A 479 4.99 10.12 27.04
C ASN A 479 4.89 9.38 25.69
N THR A 480 4.96 8.04 25.73
CA THR A 480 5.03 7.18 24.52
C THR A 480 3.83 7.31 23.58
N HIS A 481 2.72 7.89 24.05
CA HIS A 481 1.49 8.10 23.27
C HIS A 481 1.27 9.57 22.88
N LEU A 482 2.27 10.43 23.04
CA LEU A 482 2.18 11.84 22.67
C LEU A 482 2.20 12.02 21.14
N VAL A 483 1.04 12.05 20.51
CA VAL A 483 0.92 12.25 19.05
C VAL A 483 1.09 13.72 18.64
N LEU A 484 1.15 14.00 17.33
CA LEU A 484 1.35 15.36 16.80
C LEU A 484 0.20 16.30 17.19
N ALA A 485 -1.04 15.85 17.00
CA ALA A 485 -2.24 16.60 17.36
C ALA A 485 -3.42 15.65 17.63
N VAL A 486 -4.44 16.15 18.34
CA VAL A 486 -5.74 15.48 18.43
C VAL A 486 -6.79 16.41 17.84
N TRP A 487 -7.41 15.97 16.76
CA TRP A 487 -8.42 16.73 16.06
C TRP A 487 -9.79 16.51 16.67
N ASN A 488 -10.36 17.57 17.25
CA ASN A 488 -11.74 17.57 17.70
C ASN A 488 -12.67 17.79 16.50
N SER A 489 -13.09 16.70 15.85
CA SER A 489 -13.95 16.78 14.67
C SER A 489 -15.39 17.18 14.99
N LYS A 490 -15.83 17.15 16.25
CA LYS A 490 -17.19 17.58 16.65
C LYS A 490 -17.50 19.06 16.47
N ILE A 491 -16.47 19.90 16.36
CA ILE A 491 -16.61 21.36 16.29
C ILE A 491 -16.27 21.92 14.90
N VAL A 492 -15.99 21.06 13.93
CA VAL A 492 -15.76 21.49 12.54
C VAL A 492 -17.09 21.89 11.91
N ALA A 493 -17.03 22.77 10.90
CA ALA A 493 -18.23 23.35 10.30
C ALA A 493 -19.13 22.31 9.63
N ASP A 494 -18.54 21.27 9.03
CA ASP A 494 -19.25 20.16 8.43
C ASP A 494 -18.74 18.82 9.03
N PRO A 495 -19.39 18.31 10.08
CA PRO A 495 -18.87 17.23 10.90
C PRO A 495 -18.99 15.83 10.26
N ASN A 496 -19.59 15.73 9.07
CA ASN A 496 -19.74 14.48 8.31
C ASN A 496 -19.11 14.58 6.90
N ALA A 497 -18.44 15.68 6.58
CA ALA A 497 -17.79 15.84 5.28
C ALA A 497 -16.42 15.20 5.20
N GLN A 498 -15.96 15.07 3.97
CA GLN A 498 -14.59 14.69 3.67
C GLN A 498 -13.63 15.88 3.83
N HIS A 499 -12.48 15.59 4.43
CA HIS A 499 -11.44 16.57 4.70
C HIS A 499 -10.08 16.08 4.20
N ILE A 500 -9.18 17.02 3.96
CA ILE A 500 -7.75 16.74 3.77
C ILE A 500 -7.03 17.19 5.03
N VAL A 501 -6.12 16.35 5.52
CA VAL A 501 -5.22 16.63 6.64
C VAL A 501 -3.78 16.64 6.12
N TRP A 502 -2.97 17.58 6.59
CA TRP A 502 -1.54 17.61 6.27
C TRP A 502 -0.69 18.25 7.37
N LEU A 503 0.61 18.07 7.28
CA LEU A 503 1.62 18.66 8.15
C LEU A 503 2.31 19.85 7.49
N GLU A 504 2.49 20.91 8.26
CA GLU A 504 3.35 22.03 7.92
C GLU A 504 4.48 22.18 8.94
N TYR A 505 5.66 22.56 8.48
CA TYR A 505 6.84 22.67 9.33
C TYR A 505 7.81 23.78 8.90
N ARG A 506 8.66 24.19 9.84
CA ARG A 506 9.78 25.11 9.62
C ARG A 506 11.08 24.47 10.07
N THR A 507 12.17 24.79 9.38
CA THR A 507 13.51 24.27 9.68
C THR A 507 14.46 25.39 10.11
N ALA A 508 15.48 25.04 10.91
CA ALA A 508 16.46 26.01 11.40
C ALA A 508 17.21 26.76 10.28
N GLY A 509 17.37 26.13 9.11
CA GLY A 509 18.00 26.73 7.93
C GLY A 509 17.04 27.50 7.00
N GLY A 510 15.71 27.30 7.14
CA GLY A 510 14.69 27.81 6.22
C GLY A 510 14.12 29.19 6.55
N GLY A 511 14.54 29.79 7.67
CA GLY A 511 14.02 31.09 8.12
C GLY A 511 12.50 31.04 8.42
N THR A 512 11.73 31.91 7.78
CA THR A 512 10.25 31.97 7.91
C THR A 512 9.51 31.10 6.87
N THR A 513 10.23 30.36 6.04
CA THR A 513 9.63 29.50 5.00
C THR A 513 8.84 28.39 5.64
N ILE A 514 7.59 28.22 5.19
CA ILE A 514 6.73 27.11 5.60
C ILE A 514 6.87 26.01 4.54
N TYR A 515 7.25 24.83 4.99
CA TYR A 515 7.21 23.61 4.19
C TYR A 515 5.91 22.88 4.51
N ARG A 516 5.34 22.21 3.51
CA ARG A 516 4.18 21.33 3.61
C ARG A 516 4.64 19.93 3.20
N GLU A 517 4.19 18.91 3.92
CA GLU A 517 4.46 17.52 3.52
C GLU A 517 3.91 17.25 2.10
N PRO A 518 4.54 16.38 1.31
CA PRO A 518 4.21 16.23 -0.11
C PRO A 518 2.94 15.42 -0.37
N MET A 519 2.25 14.93 0.67
CA MET A 519 1.10 14.04 0.54
C MET A 519 -0.14 14.62 1.23
N ASP A 520 -1.29 14.46 0.58
CA ASP A 520 -2.58 14.84 1.14
C ASP A 520 -3.24 13.62 1.79
N HIS A 521 -3.68 13.79 3.04
CA HIS A 521 -4.35 12.75 3.79
C HIS A 521 -5.86 12.92 3.80
N HIS A 522 -6.58 12.11 3.03
CA HIS A 522 -8.03 12.16 2.98
C HIS A 522 -8.65 11.50 4.22
N VAL A 523 -9.60 12.18 4.86
CA VAL A 523 -10.32 11.71 6.05
C VAL A 523 -11.81 11.93 5.86
N GLN A 524 -12.58 10.85 5.88
CA GLN A 524 -14.04 10.91 5.96
C GLN A 524 -14.46 11.05 7.41
N LEU A 525 -15.25 12.08 7.71
CA LEU A 525 -15.82 12.26 9.04
C LEU A 525 -17.24 11.71 9.12
N ASP A 526 -17.61 11.30 10.33
CA ASP A 526 -18.99 11.22 10.78
C ASP A 526 -19.03 11.49 12.29
N ASN A 527 -19.94 12.33 12.72
CA ASN A 527 -20.19 12.58 14.14
C ASN A 527 -21.68 12.49 14.48
N THR A 528 -22.49 11.95 13.57
CA THR A 528 -23.94 11.87 13.73
C THR A 528 -24.29 10.48 14.23
N ALA A 529 -24.95 10.42 15.39
CA ALA A 529 -25.48 9.14 15.85
C ALA A 529 -26.64 8.72 14.93
N PRO A 530 -26.89 7.41 14.76
CA PRO A 530 -28.08 6.93 14.06
C PRO A 530 -29.35 7.51 14.68
N GLU A 531 -30.43 7.65 13.92
CA GLU A 531 -31.73 8.10 14.44
C GLU A 531 -32.74 6.95 14.42
N ILE A 532 -33.30 6.58 15.59
CA ILE A 532 -34.46 5.69 15.69
C ILE A 532 -35.73 6.54 15.61
N VAL A 533 -36.19 6.80 14.38
CA VAL A 533 -37.36 7.65 14.09
C VAL A 533 -38.64 7.09 14.70
N LYS A 534 -38.81 5.75 14.62
CA LYS A 534 -40.01 5.08 15.12
C LYS A 534 -39.72 3.65 15.54
N MET A 535 -40.41 3.20 16.59
CA MET A 535 -40.46 1.81 17.00
C MET A 535 -41.90 1.39 17.30
N GLU A 536 -42.32 0.22 16.81
CA GLU A 536 -43.63 -0.38 17.04
C GLU A 536 -43.51 -1.86 17.36
N LEU A 537 -44.32 -2.34 18.30
CA LEU A 537 -44.47 -3.77 18.57
C LEU A 537 -45.79 -4.25 17.99
N ARG A 538 -45.76 -5.37 17.26
CA ARG A 538 -46.95 -6.01 16.70
C ARG A 538 -46.98 -7.49 17.06
N THR A 539 -48.17 -8.04 17.26
CA THR A 539 -48.37 -9.49 17.26
C THR A 539 -48.11 -10.05 15.85
N LEU A 540 -47.92 -11.36 15.73
CA LEU A 540 -47.66 -12.00 14.43
C LEU A 540 -48.80 -11.84 13.40
N ASP A 541 -50.03 -11.60 13.86
CA ASP A 541 -51.18 -11.28 13.00
C ASP A 541 -51.23 -9.81 12.54
N GLY A 542 -50.27 -8.99 12.97
CA GLY A 542 -50.12 -7.58 12.59
C GLY A 542 -50.81 -6.59 13.52
N THR A 543 -51.43 -7.02 14.61
CA THR A 543 -52.07 -6.11 15.57
C THR A 543 -51.02 -5.31 16.35
N VAL A 544 -51.12 -3.98 16.33
CA VAL A 544 -50.23 -3.09 17.09
C VAL A 544 -50.49 -3.24 18.59
N VAL A 545 -49.43 -3.51 19.36
CA VAL A 545 -49.45 -3.53 20.81
C VAL A 545 -49.13 -2.11 21.31
N PRO A 546 -50.10 -1.40 21.91
CA PRO A 546 -49.84 -0.04 22.39
C PRO A 546 -48.88 -0.07 23.59
N ALA A 547 -48.15 1.02 23.80
CA ALA A 547 -47.33 1.17 24.99
C ALA A 547 -48.17 1.00 26.27
N CYS A 548 -47.66 0.23 27.23
CA CYS A 548 -48.39 -0.22 28.43
C CYS A 548 -49.65 -1.08 28.15
N GLY A 549 -49.88 -1.50 26.90
CA GLY A 549 -50.99 -2.34 26.48
C GLY A 549 -50.69 -3.83 26.60
N GLY A 550 -51.75 -4.64 26.69
CA GLY A 550 -51.65 -6.10 26.73
C GLY A 550 -51.80 -6.73 25.35
N ALA A 551 -50.95 -7.70 25.04
CA ALA A 551 -51.00 -8.50 23.82
C ALA A 551 -52.10 -9.59 23.83
N GLY A 552 -52.70 -9.87 25.00
CA GLY A 552 -53.55 -11.02 25.24
C GLY A 552 -52.77 -12.20 25.83
N ALA A 553 -53.47 -13.10 26.53
CA ALA A 553 -52.87 -14.29 27.12
C ALA A 553 -52.51 -15.32 26.03
N GLY A 554 -51.40 -16.03 26.20
CA GLY A 554 -50.91 -17.03 25.25
C GLY A 554 -50.15 -16.49 24.04
N VAL A 555 -49.91 -15.17 23.97
CA VAL A 555 -49.11 -14.58 22.89
C VAL A 555 -47.65 -14.53 23.31
N THR A 556 -46.82 -15.36 22.68
CA THR A 556 -45.41 -15.49 23.03
C THR A 556 -44.48 -14.81 22.03
N GLN A 557 -44.92 -14.54 20.80
CA GLN A 557 -44.09 -14.00 19.73
C GLN A 557 -44.58 -12.64 19.24
N PHE A 558 -43.63 -11.73 19.00
CA PHE A 558 -43.91 -10.38 18.55
C PHE A 558 -42.95 -9.95 17.44
N ASN A 559 -43.47 -9.19 16.50
CA ASN A 559 -42.72 -8.52 15.47
C ASN A 559 -42.39 -7.10 15.94
N VAL A 560 -41.10 -6.80 16.02
CA VAL A 560 -40.56 -5.46 16.27
C VAL A 560 -40.34 -4.78 14.93
N TYR A 561 -41.05 -3.68 14.76
CA TYR A 561 -40.88 -2.79 13.64
C TYR A 561 -40.09 -1.56 14.07
N ALA A 562 -39.15 -1.11 13.25
CA ALA A 562 -38.44 0.13 13.48
C ALA A 562 -38.18 0.87 12.16
N GLU A 563 -37.92 2.16 12.28
CA GLU A 563 -37.40 3.02 11.23
C GLU A 563 -36.11 3.63 11.78
N ILE A 564 -34.98 3.28 11.16
CA ILE A 564 -33.63 3.71 11.56
C ILE A 564 -33.00 4.42 10.38
N HIS A 565 -32.40 5.58 10.61
CA HIS A 565 -31.68 6.35 9.59
C HIS A 565 -30.28 6.67 10.06
N ASP A 566 -29.31 6.41 9.21
CA ASP A 566 -27.92 6.82 9.38
C ASP A 566 -27.24 6.85 8.00
N GLU A 567 -26.08 7.49 7.86
CA GLU A 567 -25.26 7.34 6.65
C GLU A 567 -24.28 6.17 6.80
N TRP A 568 -23.90 5.86 8.04
CA TRP A 568 -22.88 4.88 8.41
C TRP A 568 -23.36 3.93 9.53
N PHE A 569 -24.55 3.33 9.35
CA PHE A 569 -25.14 2.38 10.28
C PHE A 569 -24.21 1.16 10.49
N ASP A 570 -24.19 0.58 11.69
CA ASP A 570 -23.45 -0.67 12.00
C ASP A 570 -24.40 -1.80 12.39
N GLN A 571 -25.17 -1.59 13.45
CA GLN A 571 -26.02 -2.62 14.03
C GLN A 571 -27.11 -2.03 14.91
N TYR A 572 -28.13 -2.82 15.19
CA TYR A 572 -29.02 -2.58 16.32
C TYR A 572 -28.91 -3.68 17.37
N ARG A 573 -29.29 -3.34 18.61
CA ARG A 573 -29.44 -4.26 19.74
C ARG A 573 -30.79 -4.05 20.39
N ILE A 574 -31.59 -5.09 20.43
CA ILE A 574 -32.87 -5.14 21.14
C ILE A 574 -32.71 -5.95 22.42
N TYR A 575 -33.29 -5.47 23.51
CA TYR A 575 -33.37 -6.21 24.77
C TYR A 575 -34.83 -6.28 25.24
N VAL A 576 -35.31 -7.49 25.50
CA VAL A 576 -36.56 -7.70 26.23
C VAL A 576 -36.21 -7.94 27.70
N LYS A 577 -36.73 -7.12 28.60
CA LYS A 577 -36.44 -7.18 30.05
C LYS A 577 -37.74 -7.28 30.85
N GLY A 578 -37.72 -8.05 31.93
CA GLY A 578 -38.85 -8.12 32.87
C GLY A 578 -39.05 -9.52 33.44
N GLY A 579 -40.28 -9.79 33.91
CA GLY A 579 -40.65 -11.10 34.44
C GLY A 579 -40.32 -11.31 35.92
N ASN A 580 -40.56 -12.53 36.40
CA ASN A 580 -40.28 -12.93 37.79
C ASN A 580 -39.76 -14.38 37.86
N PRO A 581 -38.47 -14.60 38.23
CA PRO A 581 -37.48 -13.58 38.58
C PRO A 581 -37.14 -12.68 37.37
N PRO A 582 -36.66 -11.43 37.56
CA PRO A 582 -36.31 -10.57 36.43
C PRO A 582 -35.24 -11.20 35.52
N ALA A 583 -35.45 -11.15 34.20
CA ALA A 583 -34.51 -11.64 33.19
C ALA A 583 -34.41 -10.66 32.01
N THR A 584 -33.40 -10.89 31.16
CA THR A 584 -33.11 -10.13 29.94
C THR A 584 -32.85 -11.09 28.78
N ALA A 585 -33.54 -10.92 27.65
CA ALA A 585 -33.28 -11.62 26.39
C ALA A 585 -32.74 -10.63 25.33
N PRO A 586 -31.50 -10.81 24.84
CA PRO A 586 -30.89 -9.94 23.83
C PRO A 586 -31.11 -10.45 22.39
N TYR A 587 -31.33 -9.53 21.46
CA TYR A 587 -31.34 -9.75 20.01
C TYR A 587 -30.43 -8.72 19.35
N ILE A 588 -29.37 -9.15 18.68
CA ILE A 588 -28.36 -8.27 18.08
C ILE A 588 -28.29 -8.57 16.59
N LYS A 589 -28.32 -7.53 15.77
CA LYS A 589 -28.25 -7.68 14.31
C LYS A 589 -27.43 -6.54 13.72
N ALA A 590 -26.37 -6.91 13.01
CA ALA A 590 -25.64 -6.00 12.14
C ALA A 590 -26.26 -6.02 10.74
N TRP A 591 -26.16 -4.92 10.00
CA TRP A 591 -26.55 -4.92 8.59
C TRP A 591 -25.59 -5.74 7.73
N TYR A 592 -24.34 -5.91 8.18
CA TYR A 592 -23.31 -6.72 7.54
C TYR A 592 -23.05 -8.03 8.31
N PRO A 593 -22.88 -9.19 7.62
CA PRO A 593 -22.96 -9.39 6.17
C PRO A 593 -24.38 -9.16 5.63
N VAL A 594 -24.48 -8.65 4.41
CA VAL A 594 -25.76 -8.31 3.77
C VAL A 594 -26.62 -9.56 3.60
N ASP A 595 -27.82 -9.54 4.18
CA ASP A 595 -28.85 -10.55 3.96
C ASP A 595 -29.98 -9.93 3.13
N PRO A 596 -30.27 -10.43 1.91
CA PRO A 596 -31.33 -9.89 1.06
C PRO A 596 -32.74 -9.99 1.66
N THR A 597 -32.91 -10.77 2.73
CA THR A 597 -34.18 -10.93 3.43
C THR A 597 -34.34 -9.96 4.59
N ASP A 598 -33.28 -9.25 4.98
CA ASP A 598 -33.34 -8.21 5.99
C ASP A 598 -33.76 -6.87 5.38
N HIS A 599 -34.52 -6.11 6.15
CA HIS A 599 -34.85 -4.73 5.81
C HIS A 599 -33.80 -3.76 6.36
N LEU A 600 -32.51 -4.09 6.20
CA LEU A 600 -31.38 -3.27 6.63
C LEU A 600 -30.33 -3.11 5.53
N ASP A 601 -29.73 -1.93 5.46
CA ASP A 601 -28.50 -1.64 4.71
C ASP A 601 -27.58 -0.72 5.52
N GLN A 602 -26.53 -0.20 4.88
CA GLN A 602 -25.57 0.72 5.50
C GLN A 602 -26.22 2.04 5.95
N GLN A 603 -27.42 2.37 5.47
CA GLN A 603 -28.13 3.59 5.83
C GLN A 603 -29.22 3.36 6.91
N GLY A 604 -29.29 2.16 7.48
CA GLY A 604 -30.32 1.78 8.45
C GLY A 604 -31.41 0.94 7.80
N THR A 605 -32.68 1.34 7.94
CA THR A 605 -33.82 0.54 7.45
C THR A 605 -34.10 0.73 5.97
N THR A 606 -34.22 -0.38 5.24
CA THR A 606 -34.41 -0.40 3.79
C THR A 606 -35.60 -1.28 3.37
N PRO A 607 -36.55 -0.77 2.54
CA PRO A 607 -36.66 0.62 2.10
C PRO A 607 -37.00 1.57 3.26
N ALA A 608 -36.75 2.86 3.08
CA ALA A 608 -37.04 3.88 4.09
C ALA A 608 -38.48 3.79 4.62
N GLY A 609 -38.64 3.99 5.93
CA GLY A 609 -39.91 3.87 6.65
C GLY A 609 -39.91 2.75 7.67
N LEU A 610 -41.07 2.50 8.26
CA LEU A 610 -41.24 1.49 9.31
C LEU A 610 -41.14 0.07 8.73
N GLN A 611 -40.05 -0.64 9.03
CA GLN A 611 -39.76 -1.99 8.56
C GLN A 611 -39.81 -3.02 9.69
N LEU A 612 -40.13 -4.27 9.34
CA LEU A 612 -39.93 -5.40 10.25
C LEU A 612 -38.43 -5.64 10.39
N ILE A 613 -37.89 -5.45 11.59
CA ILE A 613 -36.44 -5.65 11.85
C ILE A 613 -36.18 -6.92 12.64
N GLN A 614 -37.07 -7.31 13.56
CA GLN A 614 -36.82 -8.46 14.44
C GLN A 614 -38.12 -9.14 14.85
N THR A 615 -38.13 -10.46 14.92
CA THR A 615 -39.14 -11.21 15.69
C THR A 615 -38.52 -11.60 17.04
N ILE A 616 -39.21 -11.29 18.13
CA ILE A 616 -38.83 -11.67 19.50
C ILE A 616 -39.75 -12.78 20.01
N ASP A 617 -39.22 -13.64 20.87
CA ASP A 617 -39.97 -14.72 21.52
C ASP A 617 -39.82 -14.59 23.05
N MET A 618 -40.94 -14.34 23.72
CA MET A 618 -40.99 -14.20 25.17
C MET A 618 -40.57 -15.47 25.90
N THR A 619 -40.64 -16.64 25.26
CA THR A 619 -40.12 -17.89 25.85
C THR A 619 -38.60 -17.89 26.02
N ASP A 620 -37.87 -16.98 25.36
CA ASP A 620 -36.44 -16.78 25.55
C ASP A 620 -36.10 -16.26 26.95
N LEU A 621 -37.08 -15.68 27.67
CA LEU A 621 -36.95 -15.33 29.10
C LEU A 621 -37.08 -16.56 30.01
N GLY A 622 -37.42 -17.73 29.49
CA GLY A 622 -37.57 -18.97 30.25
C GLY A 622 -38.59 -18.86 31.38
N ALA A 623 -38.21 -19.28 32.58
CA ALA A 623 -39.09 -19.26 33.76
C ALA A 623 -39.53 -17.86 34.19
N SER A 624 -38.87 -16.82 33.68
CA SER A 624 -39.21 -15.42 33.96
C SER A 624 -40.42 -14.95 33.17
N PHE A 625 -40.79 -15.62 32.08
CA PHE A 625 -41.98 -15.27 31.31
C PHE A 625 -43.25 -15.66 32.09
N VAL A 626 -43.84 -14.66 32.75
CA VAL A 626 -45.08 -14.74 33.53
C VAL A 626 -46.02 -13.60 33.13
N ASP A 627 -47.24 -13.56 33.64
CA ASP A 627 -48.12 -12.39 33.47
C ASP A 627 -47.48 -11.15 34.10
N CYS A 628 -46.91 -10.28 33.26
CA CYS A 628 -46.08 -9.16 33.69
C CYS A 628 -46.02 -8.05 32.63
N CYS A 629 -45.52 -6.88 33.06
CA CYS A 629 -45.08 -5.82 32.15
C CYS A 629 -43.60 -6.03 31.81
N TYR A 630 -43.29 -5.95 30.53
CA TYR A 630 -41.96 -6.07 29.97
C TYR A 630 -41.52 -4.74 29.36
N LEU A 631 -40.20 -4.54 29.32
CA LEU A 631 -39.52 -3.43 28.70
C LEU A 631 -38.81 -3.94 27.44
N LEU A 632 -39.08 -3.30 26.31
CA LEU A 632 -38.35 -3.48 25.07
C LEU A 632 -37.45 -2.27 24.87
N GLU A 633 -36.14 -2.48 24.92
CA GLU A 633 -35.14 -1.45 24.62
C GLU A 633 -34.54 -1.72 23.24
N MET A 634 -34.21 -0.66 22.52
CA MET A 634 -33.50 -0.70 21.26
C MET A 634 -32.36 0.31 21.27
N PHE A 635 -31.18 -0.13 20.86
CA PHE A 635 -30.00 0.68 20.62
C PHE A 635 -29.64 0.56 19.15
N ALA A 636 -29.43 1.67 18.44
CA ALA A 636 -28.93 1.68 17.08
C ALA A 636 -27.52 2.30 17.09
N HIS A 637 -26.53 1.60 16.55
CA HIS A 637 -25.11 1.97 16.59
C HIS A 637 -24.61 2.32 15.19
N GLU A 638 -23.73 3.32 15.11
CA GLU A 638 -22.96 3.66 13.90
C GLU A 638 -21.62 2.91 13.84
N THR A 639 -20.99 2.91 12.66
CA THR A 639 -19.72 2.21 12.40
C THR A 639 -18.48 3.08 12.62
N THR A 640 -18.67 4.36 12.93
CA THR A 640 -17.61 5.36 13.07
C THR A 640 -16.63 5.05 14.19
N ILE A 641 -15.34 5.29 13.91
CA ILE A 641 -14.27 5.17 14.88
C ILE A 641 -14.22 6.45 15.72
N HIS A 642 -14.70 6.38 16.95
CA HIS A 642 -14.64 7.50 17.90
C HIS A 642 -13.50 7.31 18.90
N HIS A 643 -12.76 8.38 19.17
CA HIS A 643 -11.96 8.46 20.39
C HIS A 643 -12.48 9.52 21.37
N SER A 644 -12.18 9.29 22.65
CA SER A 644 -12.24 10.28 23.72
C SER A 644 -10.84 10.84 23.97
N PHE A 645 -10.77 12.04 24.54
CA PHE A 645 -9.51 12.66 24.90
C PHE A 645 -9.49 12.93 26.40
N ASN A 646 -8.97 11.97 27.16
CA ASN A 646 -8.99 11.99 28.63
C ASN A 646 -7.85 12.83 29.20
N GLY A 647 -7.54 13.99 28.61
CA GLY A 647 -6.47 14.90 29.05
C GLY A 647 -5.03 14.40 28.81
N HIS A 648 -4.82 13.11 28.57
CA HIS A 648 -3.50 12.48 28.45
C HIS A 648 -3.31 11.73 27.11
N ILE A 649 -4.33 10.98 26.66
CA ILE A 649 -4.24 10.09 25.49
C ILE A 649 -5.62 10.04 24.80
N ALA A 650 -5.63 9.98 23.47
CA ALA A 650 -6.84 9.65 22.71
C ALA A 650 -7.15 8.15 22.83
N GLN A 651 -8.28 7.79 23.45
CA GLN A 651 -8.69 6.41 23.67
C GLN A 651 -9.93 6.10 22.85
N VAL A 652 -9.93 4.97 22.13
CA VAL A 652 -11.13 4.48 21.43
C VAL A 652 -12.28 4.35 22.43
N VAL A 653 -13.44 4.87 22.07
CA VAL A 653 -14.68 4.72 22.85
C VAL A 653 -15.71 3.95 22.06
N ASN A 654 -16.75 3.47 22.75
CA ASN A 654 -17.87 2.80 22.11
C ASN A 654 -18.48 3.69 21.03
N SER A 655 -18.88 3.07 19.91
CA SER A 655 -19.61 3.75 18.85
C SER A 655 -20.83 4.47 19.44
N PRO A 656 -21.07 5.72 19.04
CA PRO A 656 -22.32 6.41 19.33
C PRO A 656 -23.53 5.58 18.95
N TYR A 657 -24.59 5.87 19.67
CA TYR A 657 -25.84 5.17 19.48
C TYR A 657 -27.00 6.10 19.82
N ASP A 658 -28.13 5.81 19.20
CA ASP A 658 -29.43 6.27 19.68
C ASP A 658 -30.17 5.16 20.41
N TYR A 659 -31.08 5.57 21.28
CA TYR A 659 -31.79 4.70 22.21
C TYR A 659 -33.29 5.00 22.21
N SER A 660 -34.08 3.96 22.00
CA SER A 660 -35.53 4.01 22.10
C SER A 660 -36.04 2.86 22.97
N PHE A 661 -37.19 3.05 23.60
CA PHE A 661 -37.82 1.99 24.39
C PHE A 661 -39.34 2.05 24.36
N LEU A 662 -39.98 0.91 24.57
CA LEU A 662 -41.41 0.82 24.84
C LEU A 662 -41.69 -0.23 25.93
N THR A 663 -42.86 -0.15 26.55
CA THR A 663 -43.32 -1.15 27.51
C THR A 663 -44.58 -1.84 27.00
N PHE A 664 -44.76 -3.11 27.35
CA PHE A 664 -45.93 -3.90 26.96
C PHE A 664 -46.22 -4.98 28.00
N ALA A 665 -47.46 -5.47 28.05
CA ALA A 665 -47.85 -6.59 28.91
C ALA A 665 -48.06 -7.86 28.09
N ALA A 666 -47.53 -8.97 28.59
CA ALA A 666 -47.66 -10.29 27.99
C ALA A 666 -47.82 -11.36 29.08
N ALA A 667 -48.49 -12.45 28.73
CA ALA A 667 -48.69 -13.59 29.62
C ALA A 667 -48.55 -14.90 28.82
N PRO A 668 -47.97 -15.96 29.42
CA PRO A 668 -47.82 -17.28 28.80
C PRO A 668 -49.11 -17.91 28.29
#